data_AF-A0A7X5DVB7-F1
#
_entry.id   AF-A0A7X5DVB7-F1
#
_cell.length_a   1.000
_cell.length_b   1.000
_cell.length_c   1.000
_cell.angle_alpha   90.00
_cell.angle_beta   90.00
_cell.angle_gamma   90.00
#
_symmetry.space_group_name_H-M   'P 1'
#
loop_
_entity.id
_entity.type
_entity.pdbx_description
1 polymer ?
#
loop_
_entity_poly.entity_id
_entity_poly.type
_entity_poly.pdbx_seq_one_letter_code
_entity_poly.pdbx_strand_id
1 'polypeptide(L)'
;MITTMNEIEQRFDAIKDHKPKASKKLNELGEILASAYKINPDRADEMWQYLVELNVRDDEKNAKFYIAQVFNKVKGLIPADEATDLIMMTPERVEMMLLYGYDGGTLYSVLNTLTIGFLKNENVNNVMASLEYVFEKFGGVESGNPEILKATKTIVQTGAELLQTDKDYEDTISELLNELESLDNEKIAAYAKVNSLLLGLSKTNNIEDLLQLASEFGFTQEFMDLLWLAREDVSTEKLEIIWQNLVENMEDNNLLPIPEEYGEEEAEEYSDSKICFFVNLIAENDRLLTQYFENNRGNFFKQCIFYKWIQDEAWEKIAEYIAKSLMAFEDQNNMFDYGYMNMISPYMEGYLMGEYIDRTDRWGRSIKIINENNIEKFIDALCKASVMSVGCENHEKYHKRVKEFVEKTTGDMSCFEKYGFSEKLDTRSGLERLKAFTQNFLKSGKREIDFRVPSHELKSIMDKINEENRALKEPRDIEYVLACNDDVIEFYYKHTRQDFMVKGKMLAACIKHDDIERAIKIIELLKDTQAYENYNDLNGWERQFGLTIEYCIKEFDTGRFAWKQDEITPGMIEQCKEIAHMCFEYLSEESIDRIKAEIRRICPNEDGADEYIQKLLDDVKIYCTFPKPRGKGGAPNINRMSDEIWKSFEILSNMGRIDIICQIMEQFAAVKDILKPVAYDTWMSFMNRGIKDEDCIKIFRESRMVYELWLGANTREWDIKEVARKINKYGTNEEYEDFKRLVISRCGKIEGIDEYCESNNWE
;
A
#
# COMPACT_ATOMS: atom_id res chain seq x y z
N MET A 1 5.61 10.77 27.52
CA MET A 1 4.90 11.57 28.54
C MET A 1 5.85 11.76 29.69
N ILE A 2 6.03 13.01 30.11
CA ILE A 2 6.85 13.38 31.27
C ILE A 2 6.05 13.03 32.52
N THR A 3 6.70 12.46 33.53
CA THR A 3 5.98 11.84 34.68
C THR A 3 5.97 12.71 35.93
N THR A 4 6.68 13.86 35.95
CA THR A 4 6.75 14.73 37.13
C THR A 4 6.57 16.20 36.77
N MET A 5 5.85 16.96 37.60
CA MET A 5 5.60 18.38 37.36
C MET A 5 6.90 19.21 37.40
N ASN A 6 7.84 18.87 38.28
CA ASN A 6 9.12 19.58 38.37
C ASN A 6 9.93 19.51 37.06
N GLU A 7 9.97 18.34 36.40
CA GLU A 7 10.65 18.22 35.11
C GLU A 7 9.92 19.01 34.01
N ILE A 8 8.59 18.99 34.01
CA ILE A 8 7.76 19.76 33.08
C ILE A 8 8.06 21.26 33.20
N GLU A 9 8.06 21.80 34.42
CA GLU A 9 8.34 23.22 34.67
C GLU A 9 9.74 23.62 34.23
N GLN A 10 10.76 22.81 34.57
CA GLN A 10 12.13 23.07 34.14
C GLN A 10 12.27 23.11 32.61
N ARG A 11 11.63 22.16 31.92
CA ARG A 11 11.66 22.10 30.45
C ARG A 11 10.87 23.24 29.82
N PHE A 12 9.74 23.64 30.40
CA PHE A 12 8.95 24.77 29.95
C PHE A 12 9.71 26.09 30.11
N ASP A 13 10.28 26.35 31.28
CA ASP A 13 11.07 27.56 31.57
C ASP A 13 12.26 27.71 30.63
N ALA A 14 12.89 26.60 30.23
CA ALA A 14 14.01 26.61 29.29
C ALA A 14 13.62 27.12 27.90
N ILE A 15 12.34 27.00 27.50
CA ILE A 15 11.92 27.28 26.12
C ILE A 15 10.88 28.40 25.99
N LYS A 16 10.11 28.73 27.03
CA LYS A 16 8.91 29.59 26.94
C LYS A 16 9.15 30.93 26.23
N ASP A 17 10.29 31.60 26.46
CA ASP A 17 10.57 32.96 25.97
C ASP A 17 11.21 33.05 24.56
N HIS A 18 11.47 31.92 23.89
CA HIS A 18 12.13 31.90 22.58
C HIS A 18 11.12 31.91 21.41
N LYS A 19 11.26 32.77 20.37
CA LYS A 19 10.34 32.72 19.20
C LYS A 19 10.40 31.37 18.46
N PRO A 20 9.28 30.82 17.95
CA PRO A 20 9.03 29.38 17.90
C PRO A 20 9.41 28.74 16.55
N LYS A 21 10.28 29.36 15.75
CA LYS A 21 10.47 28.97 14.34
C LYS A 21 11.14 27.59 14.13
N ALA A 22 11.41 26.82 15.18
CA ALA A 22 11.92 25.45 15.09
C ALA A 22 10.83 24.43 15.43
N SER A 23 10.50 23.54 14.49
CA SER A 23 9.59 22.38 14.68
C SER A 23 9.89 21.56 15.96
N LYS A 24 11.17 21.51 16.36
CA LYS A 24 11.61 20.91 17.63
C LYS A 24 10.95 21.54 18.86
N LYS A 25 10.81 22.87 18.90
CA LYS A 25 10.17 23.58 20.02
C LYS A 25 8.68 23.29 20.10
N LEU A 26 7.97 23.25 18.97
CA LEU A 26 6.53 22.94 18.98
C LEU A 26 6.24 21.52 19.46
N ASN A 27 7.05 20.54 19.04
CA ASN A 27 6.94 19.17 19.55
C ASN A 27 7.22 19.08 21.06
N GLU A 28 8.17 19.87 21.53
CA GLU A 28 8.51 19.97 22.96
C GLU A 28 7.36 20.60 23.76
N LEU A 29 6.78 21.71 23.27
CA LEU A 29 5.61 22.34 23.88
C LEU A 29 4.41 21.41 23.93
N GLY A 30 4.13 20.67 22.86
CA GLY A 30 3.06 19.67 22.86
C GLY A 30 3.27 18.58 23.90
N GLU A 31 4.50 18.05 24.03
CA GLU A 31 4.82 17.04 25.05
C GLU A 31 4.73 17.58 26.48
N ILE A 32 5.18 18.83 26.71
CA ILE A 32 5.08 19.51 28.00
C ILE A 32 3.62 19.70 28.38
N LEU A 33 2.81 20.32 27.53
CA LEU A 33 1.42 20.66 27.85
C LEU A 33 0.53 19.41 28.00
N ALA A 34 0.68 18.42 27.12
CA ALA A 34 -0.04 17.15 27.24
C ALA A 34 0.33 16.39 28.52
N SER A 35 1.62 16.38 28.89
CA SER A 35 2.06 15.75 30.14
C SER A 35 1.61 16.54 31.36
N ALA A 36 1.62 17.88 31.29
CA ALA A 36 1.18 18.75 32.36
C ALA A 36 -0.31 18.53 32.64
N TYR A 37 -1.13 18.47 31.59
CA TYR A 37 -2.57 18.25 31.72
C TYR A 37 -2.90 16.97 32.48
N LYS A 38 -2.18 15.87 32.20
CA LYS A 38 -2.36 14.59 32.90
C LYS A 38 -2.00 14.62 34.38
N ILE A 39 -1.18 15.58 34.83
CA ILE A 39 -0.71 15.68 36.22
C ILE A 39 -1.46 16.78 36.96
N ASN A 40 -1.57 17.96 36.35
CA ASN A 40 -2.22 19.16 36.88
C ASN A 40 -2.78 20.00 35.70
N PRO A 41 -4.07 19.85 35.37
CA PRO A 41 -4.74 20.61 34.30
C PRO A 41 -4.61 22.12 34.42
N ASP A 42 -4.87 22.68 35.60
CA ASP A 42 -4.80 24.14 35.84
C ASP A 42 -3.42 24.68 35.50
N ARG A 43 -2.37 23.94 35.88
CA ARG A 43 -1.00 24.33 35.57
C ARG A 43 -0.67 24.26 34.08
N ALA A 44 -1.22 23.27 33.37
CA ALA A 44 -1.08 23.17 31.92
C ALA A 44 -1.75 24.36 31.21
N ASP A 45 -2.93 24.75 31.69
CA ASP A 45 -3.66 25.91 31.18
C ASP A 45 -2.88 27.21 31.42
N GLU A 46 -2.38 27.45 32.63
CA GLU A 46 -1.53 28.61 32.94
C GLU A 46 -0.30 28.70 32.03
N MET A 47 0.36 27.57 31.78
CA MET A 47 1.53 27.50 30.89
C MET A 47 1.16 27.86 29.45
N TRP A 48 0.04 27.35 28.94
CA TRP A 48 -0.39 27.66 27.59
C TRP A 48 -0.83 29.13 27.50
N GLN A 49 -1.57 29.64 28.49
CA GLN A 49 -2.00 31.03 28.53
C GLN A 49 -0.82 31.99 28.51
N TYR A 50 0.24 31.68 29.26
CA TYR A 50 1.47 32.47 29.24
C TYR A 50 2.05 32.60 27.82
N LEU A 51 2.07 31.50 27.03
CA LEU A 51 2.55 31.55 25.65
C LEU A 51 1.67 32.41 24.76
N VAL A 52 0.35 32.36 24.95
CA VAL A 52 -0.63 33.14 24.20
C VAL A 52 -0.48 34.62 24.52
N GLU A 53 -0.45 34.99 25.80
CA GLU A 53 -0.31 36.39 26.23
C GLU A 53 1.01 37.01 25.78
N LEU A 54 2.10 36.24 25.82
CA LEU A 54 3.43 36.72 25.43
C LEU A 54 3.54 36.97 23.92
N ASN A 55 2.78 36.24 23.09
CA ASN A 55 3.05 36.19 21.65
C ASN A 55 1.88 36.52 20.73
N VAL A 56 0.64 36.30 21.16
CA VAL A 56 -0.56 36.43 20.32
C VAL A 56 -1.29 37.73 20.58
N ARG A 57 -1.27 38.24 21.82
CA ARG A 57 -2.01 39.44 22.23
C ARG A 57 -1.76 40.67 21.34
N ASP A 58 -0.52 40.84 20.87
CA ASP A 58 -0.14 41.99 20.04
C ASP A 58 -0.27 41.73 18.52
N ASP A 59 -0.40 40.47 18.11
CA ASP A 59 -0.55 40.06 16.70
C ASP A 59 -1.25 38.70 16.63
N GLU A 60 -2.56 38.73 16.36
CA GLU A 60 -3.44 37.57 16.27
C GLU A 60 -2.95 36.53 15.24
N LYS A 61 -2.14 36.92 14.25
CA LYS A 61 -1.55 35.99 13.28
C LYS A 61 -0.61 34.98 13.93
N ASN A 62 -0.10 35.28 15.13
CA ASN A 62 0.71 34.34 15.91
C ASN A 62 -0.10 33.21 16.53
N ALA A 63 -1.44 33.30 16.56
CA ALA A 63 -2.33 32.22 17.00
C ALA A 63 -2.06 30.91 16.23
N LYS A 64 -1.72 31.01 14.94
CA LYS A 64 -1.31 29.87 14.11
C LYS A 64 -0.18 29.05 14.73
N PHE A 65 0.80 29.69 15.36
CA PHE A 65 1.97 29.01 15.93
C PHE A 65 1.77 28.58 17.38
N TYR A 66 1.17 29.45 18.19
CA TYR A 66 1.11 29.26 19.65
C TYR A 66 -0.18 28.62 20.14
N ILE A 67 -1.22 28.59 19.31
CA ILE A 67 -2.48 27.93 19.61
C ILE A 67 -2.68 26.77 18.65
N ALA A 68 -2.82 27.05 17.35
CA ALA A 68 -3.16 26.02 16.37
C ALA A 68 -2.08 24.93 16.25
N GLN A 69 -0.83 25.31 16.04
CA GLN A 69 0.28 24.35 15.95
C GLN A 69 0.59 23.63 17.25
N VAL A 70 0.40 24.28 18.40
CA VAL A 70 0.56 23.63 19.71
C VAL A 70 -0.55 22.61 19.92
N PHE A 71 -1.80 22.96 19.67
CA PHE A 71 -2.95 22.06 19.75
C PHE A 71 -2.77 20.84 18.84
N ASN A 72 -2.30 21.05 17.61
CA ASN A 72 -2.00 19.95 16.69
C ASN A 72 -0.91 18.99 17.21
N LYS A 73 -0.01 19.45 18.09
CA LYS A 73 0.94 18.57 18.79
C LYS A 73 0.34 17.89 20.00
N VAL A 74 -0.47 18.61 20.78
CA VAL A 74 -1.15 18.07 21.96
C VAL A 74 -2.11 16.94 21.58
N LYS A 75 -2.97 17.15 20.58
CA LYS A 75 -3.97 16.15 20.16
C LYS A 75 -3.37 14.86 19.59
N GLY A 76 -2.08 14.87 19.23
CA GLY A 76 -1.35 13.66 18.82
C GLY A 76 -0.76 12.88 20.00
N LEU A 77 -0.95 13.35 21.23
CA LEU A 77 -0.37 12.80 22.46
C LEU A 77 -1.41 12.43 23.52
N ILE A 78 -2.61 13.02 23.48
CA ILE A 78 -3.74 12.72 24.37
C ILE A 78 -5.03 12.52 23.55
N PRO A 79 -6.02 11.79 24.11
CA PRO A 79 -7.35 11.63 23.50
C PRO A 79 -8.05 12.93 23.11
N ALA A 80 -9.01 12.86 22.17
CA ALA A 80 -9.65 14.02 21.56
C ALA A 80 -10.51 14.83 22.53
N ASP A 81 -11.24 14.15 23.43
CA ASP A 81 -11.96 14.74 24.56
C ASP A 81 -11.02 15.53 25.47
N GLU A 82 -9.94 14.90 25.91
CA GLU A 82 -8.95 15.55 26.77
C GLU A 82 -8.23 16.74 26.12
N ALA A 83 -7.89 16.62 24.83
CA ALA A 83 -7.31 17.73 24.08
C ALA A 83 -8.29 18.91 23.98
N THR A 84 -9.57 18.60 23.76
CA THR A 84 -10.66 19.59 23.68
C THR A 84 -10.87 20.27 25.04
N ASP A 85 -10.89 19.50 26.13
CA ASP A 85 -10.99 20.04 27.49
C ASP A 85 -9.85 21.02 27.77
N LEU A 86 -8.60 20.64 27.49
CA LEU A 86 -7.44 21.50 27.74
C LEU A 86 -7.47 22.81 26.96
N ILE A 87 -7.81 22.78 25.65
CA ILE A 87 -7.88 24.03 24.88
C ILE A 87 -9.05 24.91 25.35
N MET A 88 -10.14 24.30 25.83
CA MET A 88 -11.34 24.97 26.31
C MET A 88 -11.26 25.50 27.73
N MET A 89 -10.22 25.17 28.49
CA MET A 89 -9.94 25.85 29.76
C MET A 89 -9.81 27.38 29.57
N THR A 90 -9.48 27.83 28.36
CA THR A 90 -9.62 29.22 27.91
C THR A 90 -10.31 29.26 26.52
N PRO A 91 -11.64 29.45 26.45
CA PRO A 91 -12.42 29.31 25.21
C PRO A 91 -11.97 30.19 24.04
N GLU A 92 -11.44 31.39 24.32
CA GLU A 92 -10.92 32.32 23.31
C GLU A 92 -9.80 31.70 22.44
N ARG A 93 -9.14 30.65 22.95
CA ARG A 93 -8.14 29.92 22.16
C ARG A 93 -8.77 29.16 20.98
N VAL A 94 -9.98 28.62 21.15
CA VAL A 94 -10.67 27.91 20.06
C VAL A 94 -11.09 28.89 18.97
N GLU A 95 -11.68 30.02 19.35
CA GLU A 95 -12.01 31.13 18.45
C GLU A 95 -10.79 31.57 17.63
N MET A 96 -9.70 31.96 18.31
CA MET A 96 -8.48 32.42 17.64
C MET A 96 -7.86 31.34 16.74
N MET A 97 -7.92 30.07 17.16
CA MET A 97 -7.39 28.95 16.39
C MET A 97 -8.16 28.75 15.09
N LEU A 98 -9.49 28.82 15.13
CA LEU A 98 -10.33 28.59 13.97
C LEU A 98 -10.30 29.79 13.02
N LEU A 99 -10.43 31.02 13.53
CA LEU A 99 -10.39 32.25 12.73
C LEU A 99 -9.01 32.51 12.09
N TYR A 100 -7.92 32.44 12.87
CA TYR A 100 -6.60 32.92 12.44
C TYR A 100 -5.55 31.82 12.27
N GLY A 101 -5.88 30.57 12.60
CA GLY A 101 -4.93 29.46 12.62
C GLY A 101 -4.74 28.75 11.27
N TYR A 102 -5.44 27.62 11.09
CA TYR A 102 -5.24 26.68 9.98
C TYR A 102 -6.25 26.84 8.85
N ASP A 103 -5.84 26.45 7.65
CA ASP A 103 -6.68 26.30 6.45
C ASP A 103 -6.52 24.89 5.88
N GLY A 104 -7.43 24.49 5.00
CA GLY A 104 -7.38 23.20 4.30
C GLY A 104 -7.41 22.00 5.25
N GLY A 105 -6.74 20.90 4.88
CA GLY A 105 -6.81 19.61 5.60
C GLY A 105 -6.56 19.69 7.12
N THR A 106 -5.68 20.59 7.56
CA THR A 106 -5.37 20.73 9.01
C THR A 106 -6.53 21.34 9.79
N LEU A 107 -7.28 22.26 9.19
CA LEU A 107 -8.48 22.84 9.80
C LEU A 107 -9.51 21.75 10.10
N TYR A 108 -9.83 20.92 9.10
CA TYR A 108 -10.79 19.82 9.25
C TYR A 108 -10.36 18.78 10.28
N SER A 109 -9.06 18.48 10.33
CA SER A 109 -8.52 17.58 11.35
C SER A 109 -8.71 18.13 12.77
N VAL A 110 -8.54 19.44 12.97
CA VAL A 110 -8.78 20.11 14.27
C VAL A 110 -10.27 20.15 14.59
N LEU A 111 -11.10 20.48 13.60
CA LEU A 111 -12.55 20.53 13.75
C LEU A 111 -13.12 19.18 14.16
N ASN A 112 -12.67 18.09 13.55
CA ASN A 112 -13.03 16.72 13.95
C ASN A 112 -12.67 16.48 15.43
N THR A 113 -11.43 16.79 15.86
CA THR A 113 -11.02 16.62 17.28
C THR A 113 -11.90 17.39 18.26
N LEU A 114 -12.20 18.66 17.98
CA LEU A 114 -13.09 19.49 18.80
C LEU A 114 -14.51 18.90 18.84
N THR A 115 -15.02 18.47 17.68
CA THR A 115 -16.36 17.88 17.55
C THR A 115 -16.48 16.63 18.40
N ILE A 116 -15.49 15.73 18.36
CA ILE A 116 -15.47 14.53 19.20
C ILE A 116 -15.54 14.92 20.68
N GLY A 117 -14.69 15.85 21.13
CA GLY A 117 -14.65 16.22 22.53
C GLY A 117 -15.94 16.89 23.01
N PHE A 118 -16.53 17.77 22.20
CA PHE A 118 -17.78 18.44 22.56
C PHE A 118 -18.99 17.52 22.55
N LEU A 119 -19.11 16.62 21.56
CA LEU A 119 -20.23 15.68 21.51
C LEU A 119 -20.16 14.65 22.64
N LYS A 120 -18.96 14.19 23.02
CA LYS A 120 -18.78 13.32 24.19
C LYS A 120 -19.17 13.98 25.51
N ASN A 121 -19.08 15.30 25.57
CA ASN A 121 -19.49 16.12 26.70
C ASN A 121 -20.93 16.67 26.55
N GLU A 122 -21.73 16.12 25.63
CA GLU A 122 -23.13 16.52 25.36
C GLU A 122 -23.29 18.02 25.09
N ASN A 123 -22.31 18.65 24.41
CA ASN A 123 -22.26 20.09 24.21
C ASN A 123 -22.33 20.49 22.74
N VAL A 124 -23.53 20.37 22.16
CA VAL A 124 -23.82 20.77 20.77
C VAL A 124 -23.55 22.25 20.52
N ASN A 125 -23.85 23.11 21.50
CA ASN A 125 -23.62 24.56 21.38
C ASN A 125 -22.17 24.91 21.06
N ASN A 126 -21.20 24.22 21.69
CA ASN A 126 -19.78 24.46 21.40
C ASN A 126 -19.33 23.90 20.04
N VAL A 127 -19.99 22.86 19.53
CA VAL A 127 -19.81 22.40 18.14
C VAL A 127 -20.29 23.48 17.17
N MET A 128 -21.49 24.02 17.42
CA MET A 128 -22.08 25.08 16.60
C MET A 128 -21.23 26.36 16.64
N ALA A 129 -20.78 26.80 17.82
CA ALA A 129 -19.87 27.94 17.94
C ALA A 129 -18.55 27.72 17.17
N SER A 130 -17.99 26.52 17.23
CA SER A 130 -16.79 26.18 16.45
C SER A 130 -17.04 26.29 14.94
N LEU A 131 -18.21 25.85 14.49
CA LEU A 131 -18.61 25.95 13.09
C LEU A 131 -18.86 27.41 12.67
N GLU A 132 -19.47 28.23 13.54
CA GLU A 132 -19.67 29.67 13.31
C GLU A 132 -18.34 30.41 13.10
N TYR A 133 -17.30 30.11 13.88
CA TYR A 133 -15.97 30.69 13.66
C TYR A 133 -15.40 30.31 12.28
N VAL A 134 -15.64 29.07 11.83
CA VAL A 134 -15.24 28.65 10.48
C VAL A 134 -16.06 29.39 9.42
N PHE A 135 -17.36 29.59 9.64
CA PHE A 135 -18.20 30.37 8.73
C PHE A 135 -17.72 31.81 8.63
N GLU A 136 -17.51 32.49 9.76
CA GLU A 136 -17.02 33.87 9.81
C GLU A 136 -15.70 34.01 9.04
N LYS A 137 -14.76 33.11 9.28
CA LYS A 137 -13.48 33.06 8.56
C LYS A 137 -13.65 33.02 7.05
N PHE A 138 -14.64 32.27 6.56
CA PHE A 138 -14.90 32.08 5.14
C PHE A 138 -16.02 32.97 4.58
N GLY A 139 -16.32 34.08 5.27
CA GLY A 139 -17.21 35.15 4.77
C GLY A 139 -18.67 35.06 5.23
N GLY A 140 -18.98 34.23 6.23
CA GLY A 140 -20.32 34.00 6.78
C GLY A 140 -21.03 32.82 6.13
N VAL A 141 -22.06 32.29 6.81
CA VAL A 141 -22.78 31.05 6.42
C VAL A 141 -23.41 31.11 5.01
N GLU A 142 -23.79 32.30 4.54
CA GLU A 142 -24.40 32.52 3.21
C GLU A 142 -23.38 32.82 2.10
N SER A 143 -22.07 32.83 2.37
CA SER A 143 -21.07 33.34 1.42
C SER A 143 -20.91 32.50 0.14
N GLY A 144 -21.51 31.31 0.10
CA GLY A 144 -21.34 30.34 -0.98
C GLY A 144 -19.94 29.71 -1.04
N ASN A 145 -19.07 29.98 -0.05
CA ASN A 145 -17.73 29.41 0.00
C ASN A 145 -17.79 27.88 0.22
N PRO A 146 -17.15 27.06 -0.63
CA PRO A 146 -17.17 25.60 -0.50
C PRO A 146 -16.68 25.06 0.86
N GLU A 147 -15.81 25.80 1.55
CA GLU A 147 -15.28 25.41 2.86
C GLU A 147 -16.37 25.37 3.95
N ILE A 148 -17.46 26.13 3.80
CA ILE A 148 -18.61 26.15 4.73
C ILE A 148 -19.31 24.79 4.75
N LEU A 149 -19.70 24.31 3.57
CA LEU A 149 -20.33 23.00 3.45
C LEU A 149 -19.36 21.90 3.87
N LYS A 150 -18.08 22.02 3.51
CA LYS A 150 -17.07 21.01 3.86
C LYS A 150 -16.82 20.91 5.37
N ALA A 151 -16.84 22.03 6.09
CA ALA A 151 -16.77 22.03 7.55
C ALA A 151 -18.01 21.38 8.17
N THR A 152 -19.20 21.71 7.65
CA THR A 152 -20.47 21.08 8.04
C THR A 152 -20.44 19.56 7.83
N LYS A 153 -20.03 19.10 6.64
CA LYS A 153 -19.87 17.67 6.32
C LYS A 153 -18.92 16.98 7.30
N THR A 154 -17.79 17.62 7.63
CA THR A 154 -16.81 17.08 8.58
C THR A 154 -17.45 16.82 9.95
N ILE A 155 -18.20 17.78 10.48
CA ILE A 155 -18.85 17.66 11.79
C ILE A 155 -19.92 16.56 11.79
N VAL A 156 -20.77 16.53 10.76
CA VAL A 156 -21.83 15.51 10.63
C VAL A 156 -21.23 14.11 10.50
N GLN A 157 -20.17 13.95 9.70
CA GLN A 157 -19.45 12.67 9.56
C GLN A 157 -18.81 12.24 10.88
N THR A 158 -18.17 13.16 11.61
CA THR A 158 -17.63 12.87 12.95
C THR A 158 -18.71 12.48 13.95
N GLY A 159 -19.89 13.12 13.88
CA GLY A 159 -21.06 12.69 14.66
C GLY A 159 -21.52 11.28 14.28
N ALA A 160 -21.67 10.99 12.99
CA ALA A 160 -22.05 9.67 12.51
C ALA A 160 -21.08 8.56 12.98
N GLU A 161 -19.78 8.81 12.91
CA GLU A 161 -18.74 7.90 13.43
C GLU A 161 -18.91 7.65 14.93
N LEU A 162 -19.23 8.68 15.72
CA LEU A 162 -19.50 8.50 17.15
C LEU A 162 -20.75 7.66 17.40
N LEU A 163 -21.84 7.90 16.67
CA LEU A 163 -23.08 7.13 16.80
C LEU A 163 -22.87 5.65 16.50
N GLN A 164 -22.00 5.34 15.53
CA GLN A 164 -21.63 3.95 15.21
C GLN A 164 -20.87 3.28 16.36
N THR A 165 -20.05 4.04 17.11
CA THR A 165 -19.30 3.49 18.25
C THR A 165 -20.16 3.29 19.49
N ASP A 166 -21.12 4.18 19.74
CA ASP A 166 -21.99 4.12 20.92
C ASP A 166 -23.35 4.77 20.61
N LYS A 167 -24.43 4.03 20.86
CA LYS A 167 -25.80 4.51 20.62
C LYS A 167 -26.24 5.54 21.64
N ASP A 168 -25.55 5.69 22.77
CA ASP A 168 -25.89 6.69 23.78
C ASP A 168 -25.76 8.14 23.25
N TYR A 169 -25.09 8.35 22.11
CA TYR A 169 -24.98 9.66 21.46
C TYR A 169 -26.17 10.03 20.54
N GLU A 170 -27.20 9.19 20.42
CA GLU A 170 -28.36 9.39 19.53
C GLU A 170 -29.05 10.75 19.74
N ASP A 171 -29.34 11.10 21.00
CA ASP A 171 -30.02 12.36 21.34
C ASP A 171 -29.15 13.58 21.01
N THR A 172 -27.85 13.54 21.37
CA THR A 172 -26.90 14.63 21.14
C THR A 172 -26.68 14.89 19.65
N ILE A 173 -26.60 13.83 18.83
CA ILE A 173 -26.41 13.97 17.39
C ILE A 173 -27.69 14.43 16.71
N SER A 174 -28.85 13.99 17.21
CA SER A 174 -30.15 14.50 16.77
C SER A 174 -30.28 16.00 17.03
N GLU A 175 -29.86 16.47 18.22
CA GLU A 175 -29.81 17.90 18.56
C GLU A 175 -28.88 18.66 17.60
N LEU A 176 -27.67 18.16 17.34
CA LEU A 176 -26.74 18.76 16.38
C LEU A 176 -27.35 18.91 14.97
N LEU A 177 -28.01 17.88 14.45
CA LEU A 177 -28.62 17.95 13.13
C LEU A 177 -29.81 18.91 13.08
N ASN A 178 -30.60 18.99 14.15
CA ASN A 178 -31.69 19.96 14.26
C ASN A 178 -31.16 21.41 14.27
N GLU A 179 -30.07 21.67 15.00
CA GLU A 179 -29.41 22.98 15.00
C GLU A 179 -28.88 23.35 13.61
N LEU A 180 -28.24 22.40 12.91
CA LEU A 180 -27.81 22.59 11.52
C LEU A 180 -28.98 22.81 10.56
N GLU A 181 -30.10 22.11 10.74
CA GLU A 181 -31.33 22.29 9.95
C GLU A 181 -31.95 23.67 10.15
N SER A 182 -31.76 24.28 11.32
CA SER A 182 -32.29 25.60 11.65
C SER A 182 -31.49 26.78 11.10
N LEU A 183 -30.29 26.53 10.54
CA LEU A 183 -29.45 27.57 9.95
C LEU A 183 -30.10 28.18 8.70
N ASP A 184 -29.91 29.49 8.50
CA ASP A 184 -30.37 30.22 7.31
C ASP A 184 -29.47 29.94 6.09
N ASN A 185 -29.37 28.66 5.73
CA ASN A 185 -28.66 28.16 4.56
C ASN A 185 -29.33 26.87 4.08
N GLU A 186 -30.08 26.97 2.98
CA GLU A 186 -30.88 25.86 2.43
C GLU A 186 -30.03 24.61 2.14
N LYS A 187 -28.76 24.78 1.73
CA LYS A 187 -27.87 23.66 1.43
C LYS A 187 -27.44 22.93 2.69
N ILE A 188 -27.10 23.65 3.76
CA ILE A 188 -26.75 23.04 5.05
C ILE A 188 -27.98 22.37 5.66
N ALA A 189 -29.13 23.05 5.62
CA ALA A 189 -30.37 22.49 6.14
C ALA A 189 -30.79 21.22 5.41
N ALA A 190 -30.72 21.21 4.07
CA ALA A 190 -30.95 20.01 3.27
C ALA A 190 -29.96 18.89 3.62
N TYR A 191 -28.68 19.22 3.83
CA TYR A 191 -27.66 18.24 4.22
C TYR A 191 -27.97 17.60 5.57
N ALA A 192 -28.33 18.40 6.57
CA ALA A 192 -28.70 17.94 7.91
C ALA A 192 -29.95 17.06 7.87
N LYS A 193 -30.96 17.45 7.10
CA LYS A 193 -32.21 16.69 6.92
C LYS A 193 -31.98 15.33 6.26
N VAL A 194 -31.16 15.30 5.20
CA VAL A 194 -30.78 14.04 4.52
C VAL A 194 -30.05 13.10 5.49
N ASN A 195 -29.04 13.61 6.21
CA ASN A 195 -28.27 12.80 7.15
C ASN A 195 -29.09 12.36 8.37
N SER A 196 -30.07 13.15 8.81
CA SER A 196 -31.00 12.75 9.87
C SER A 196 -31.79 11.49 9.50
N LEU A 197 -32.16 11.31 8.23
CA LEU A 197 -32.78 10.06 7.77
C LEU A 197 -31.75 8.94 7.64
N LEU A 198 -30.61 9.21 7.00
CA LEU A 198 -29.58 8.18 6.75
C LEU A 198 -29.04 7.56 8.04
N LEU A 199 -28.93 8.35 9.11
CA LEU A 199 -28.49 7.90 10.44
C LEU A 199 -29.61 7.25 11.27
N GLY A 200 -30.83 7.16 10.74
CA GLY A 200 -31.97 6.57 11.44
C GLY A 200 -32.56 7.43 12.56
N LEU A 201 -32.16 8.70 12.66
CA LEU A 201 -32.58 9.66 13.70
C LEU A 201 -33.93 10.32 13.40
N SER A 202 -34.39 10.23 12.15
CA SER A 202 -35.68 10.73 11.71
C SER A 202 -36.41 9.71 10.84
N LYS A 203 -37.71 9.93 10.63
CA LYS A 203 -38.52 9.17 9.67
C LYS A 203 -39.08 10.12 8.63
N THR A 204 -39.11 9.70 7.38
CA THR A 204 -39.83 10.41 6.31
C THR A 204 -40.96 9.55 5.77
N ASN A 205 -42.08 10.19 5.42
CA ASN A 205 -43.13 9.55 4.62
C ASN A 205 -42.95 9.80 3.12
N ASN A 206 -41.95 10.60 2.74
CA ASN A 206 -41.64 10.93 1.35
C ASN A 206 -40.14 10.99 1.14
N ILE A 207 -39.52 9.83 0.86
CA ILE A 207 -38.08 9.73 0.58
C ILE A 207 -37.71 10.38 -0.76
N GLU A 208 -38.66 10.55 -1.67
CA GLU A 208 -38.45 11.19 -2.96
C GLU A 208 -38.10 12.68 -2.82
N ASP A 209 -38.68 13.38 -1.84
CA ASP A 209 -38.32 14.78 -1.55
C ASP A 209 -36.86 14.90 -1.12
N LEU A 210 -36.35 13.92 -0.36
CA LEU A 210 -34.95 13.91 0.08
C LEU A 210 -34.01 13.54 -1.06
N LEU A 211 -34.40 12.61 -1.94
CA LEU A 211 -33.67 12.32 -3.17
C LEU A 211 -33.57 13.56 -4.07
N GLN A 212 -34.65 14.33 -4.17
CA GLN A 212 -34.66 15.59 -4.92
C GLN A 212 -33.74 16.63 -4.30
N LEU A 213 -33.76 16.80 -2.98
CA LEU A 213 -32.83 17.70 -2.27
C LEU A 213 -31.37 17.29 -2.45
N ALA A 214 -31.07 16.00 -2.30
CA ALA A 214 -29.73 15.47 -2.52
C ALA A 214 -29.26 15.70 -3.95
N SER A 215 -30.17 15.53 -4.92
CA SER A 215 -29.88 15.82 -6.33
C SER A 215 -29.64 17.31 -6.59
N GLU A 216 -30.49 18.19 -6.06
CA GLU A 216 -30.42 19.65 -6.25
C GLU A 216 -29.10 20.23 -5.72
N PHE A 217 -28.65 19.75 -4.57
CA PHE A 217 -27.45 20.28 -3.90
C PHE A 217 -26.16 19.48 -4.20
N GLY A 218 -26.24 18.41 -4.97
CA GLY A 218 -25.10 17.58 -5.39
C GLY A 218 -24.52 16.72 -4.27
N PHE A 219 -25.37 16.15 -3.41
CA PHE A 219 -24.97 15.22 -2.34
C PHE A 219 -24.89 13.79 -2.89
N THR A 220 -23.88 13.53 -3.72
CA THR A 220 -23.82 12.33 -4.57
C THR A 220 -23.72 11.02 -3.78
N GLN A 221 -22.96 11.00 -2.68
CA GLN A 221 -22.87 9.82 -1.82
C GLN A 221 -24.17 9.60 -1.04
N GLU A 222 -24.67 10.65 -0.40
CA GLU A 222 -25.92 10.59 0.36
C GLU A 222 -27.12 10.23 -0.55
N PHE A 223 -27.11 10.66 -1.82
CA PHE A 223 -28.09 10.26 -2.82
C PHE A 223 -28.08 8.75 -3.07
N MET A 224 -26.90 8.12 -3.15
CA MET A 224 -26.80 6.67 -3.32
C MET A 224 -27.36 5.93 -2.11
N ASP A 225 -27.03 6.37 -0.90
CA ASP A 225 -27.58 5.77 0.32
C ASP A 225 -29.10 5.96 0.44
N LEU A 226 -29.62 7.12 0.02
CA LEU A 226 -31.07 7.35 -0.08
C LEU A 226 -31.73 6.45 -1.12
N LEU A 227 -31.12 6.23 -2.29
CA LEU A 227 -31.64 5.31 -3.30
C LEU A 227 -31.73 3.88 -2.75
N TRP A 228 -30.70 3.46 -2.00
CA TRP A 228 -30.72 2.16 -1.33
C TRP A 228 -31.87 2.08 -0.31
N LEU A 229 -32.04 3.08 0.56
CA LEU A 229 -33.15 3.09 1.52
C LEU A 229 -34.52 3.09 0.83
N ALA A 230 -34.67 3.83 -0.26
CA ALA A 230 -35.93 3.97 -0.99
C ALA A 230 -36.39 2.68 -1.68
N ARG A 231 -35.54 1.64 -1.78
CA ARG A 231 -35.88 0.35 -2.42
C ARG A 231 -37.10 -0.34 -1.80
N GLU A 232 -37.39 -0.05 -0.53
CA GLU A 232 -38.52 -0.66 0.20
C GLU A 232 -39.85 0.02 -0.12
N ASP A 233 -39.82 1.32 -0.43
CA ASP A 233 -41.02 2.17 -0.54
C ASP A 233 -41.30 2.68 -1.96
N VAL A 234 -40.30 2.66 -2.85
CA VAL A 234 -40.36 3.23 -4.20
C VAL A 234 -40.08 2.15 -5.25
N SER A 235 -40.85 2.15 -6.34
CA SER A 235 -40.65 1.17 -7.42
C SER A 235 -39.30 1.35 -8.13
N THR A 236 -38.71 0.25 -8.58
CA THR A 236 -37.45 0.21 -9.33
C THR A 236 -37.47 1.15 -10.54
N GLU A 237 -38.54 1.13 -11.36
CA GLU A 237 -38.68 2.01 -12.54
C GLU A 237 -38.62 3.49 -12.15
N LYS A 238 -39.18 3.87 -11.00
CA LYS A 238 -39.18 5.25 -10.54
C LYS A 238 -37.81 5.66 -9.99
N LEU A 239 -37.15 4.78 -9.25
CA LEU A 239 -35.79 5.01 -8.76
C LEU A 239 -34.78 5.17 -9.91
N GLU A 240 -34.95 4.37 -10.96
CA GLU A 240 -34.15 4.46 -12.19
C GLU A 240 -34.29 5.83 -12.85
N ILE A 241 -35.54 6.33 -13.00
CA ILE A 241 -35.81 7.67 -13.55
C ILE A 241 -35.19 8.77 -12.66
N ILE A 242 -35.29 8.65 -11.34
CA ILE A 242 -34.71 9.63 -10.41
C ILE A 242 -33.18 9.68 -10.56
N TRP A 243 -32.52 8.52 -10.61
CA TRP A 243 -31.08 8.45 -10.85
C TRP A 243 -30.68 9.02 -12.20
N GLN A 244 -31.42 8.66 -13.26
CA GLN A 244 -31.17 9.19 -14.60
C GLN A 244 -31.28 10.72 -14.63
N ASN A 245 -32.32 11.29 -14.01
CA ASN A 245 -32.50 12.75 -13.94
C ASN A 245 -31.34 13.43 -13.22
N LEU A 246 -30.82 12.85 -12.13
CA LEU A 246 -29.64 13.39 -11.46
C LEU A 246 -28.44 13.42 -12.41
N VAL A 247 -28.14 12.29 -13.06
CA VAL A 247 -26.98 12.15 -13.95
C VAL A 247 -27.07 13.09 -15.16
N GLU A 248 -28.26 13.24 -15.75
CA GLU A 248 -28.48 14.13 -16.90
C GLU A 248 -28.33 15.62 -16.55
N ASN A 249 -28.49 16.00 -15.27
CA ASN A 249 -28.39 17.38 -14.81
C ASN A 249 -27.02 17.73 -14.21
N MET A 250 -26.07 16.78 -14.14
CA MET A 250 -24.73 17.06 -13.63
C MET A 250 -23.85 17.72 -14.70
N GLU A 251 -23.21 18.84 -14.34
CA GLU A 251 -22.29 19.56 -15.23
C GLU A 251 -20.87 18.96 -15.26
N ASP A 252 -20.45 18.30 -14.17
CA ASP A 252 -19.11 17.68 -14.04
C ASP A 252 -19.21 16.16 -13.92
N ASN A 253 -18.78 15.46 -14.98
CA ASN A 253 -18.73 14.00 -15.01
C ASN A 253 -17.83 13.41 -13.90
N ASN A 254 -16.91 14.16 -13.30
CA ASN A 254 -16.13 13.69 -12.15
C ASN A 254 -16.97 13.50 -10.88
N LEU A 255 -18.19 14.04 -10.85
CA LEU A 255 -19.11 13.95 -9.71
C LEU A 255 -20.19 12.89 -9.91
N LEU A 256 -20.12 12.04 -10.96
CA LEU A 256 -21.07 10.94 -11.11
C LEU A 256 -21.14 10.11 -9.82
N PRO A 257 -22.36 9.82 -9.31
CA PRO A 257 -22.52 9.07 -8.08
C PRO A 257 -22.13 7.62 -8.35
N ILE A 258 -21.18 7.09 -7.59
CA ILE A 258 -20.70 5.71 -7.74
C ILE A 258 -21.03 5.00 -6.43
N PRO A 259 -21.64 3.79 -6.47
CA PRO A 259 -21.85 3.02 -5.27
C PRO A 259 -20.53 2.77 -4.55
N GLU A 260 -20.50 2.93 -3.23
CA GLU A 260 -19.31 2.57 -2.45
C GLU A 260 -18.99 1.08 -2.63
N GLU A 261 -17.71 0.79 -2.83
CA GLU A 261 -17.26 -0.58 -3.17
C GLU A 261 -17.32 -1.51 -1.94
N TYR A 262 -17.12 -0.97 -0.73
CA TYR A 262 -17.07 -1.73 0.52
C TYR A 262 -17.50 -0.89 1.74
N GLY A 263 -18.66 -1.20 2.34
CA GLY A 263 -19.03 -0.76 3.68
C GLY A 263 -18.91 -1.87 4.74
N GLU A 264 -18.82 -1.51 6.03
CA GLU A 264 -18.82 -2.47 7.16
C GLU A 264 -20.11 -3.30 7.24
N GLU A 265 -21.21 -2.79 6.68
CA GLU A 265 -22.54 -3.45 6.66
C GLU A 265 -22.87 -4.17 5.35
N GLU A 266 -21.90 -4.43 4.47
CA GLU A 266 -22.19 -5.11 3.21
C GLU A 266 -22.64 -6.57 3.45
N ALA A 267 -23.66 -7.01 2.71
CA ALA A 267 -24.19 -8.37 2.82
C ALA A 267 -23.14 -9.46 2.49
N GLU A 268 -23.26 -10.59 3.19
CA GLU A 268 -22.43 -11.79 2.93
C GLU A 268 -22.69 -12.38 1.54
N GLU A 269 -23.94 -12.30 1.06
CA GLU A 269 -24.32 -12.76 -0.28
C GLU A 269 -24.45 -11.59 -1.26
N TYR A 270 -23.99 -11.78 -2.50
CA TYR A 270 -24.11 -10.77 -3.55
C TYR A 270 -25.57 -10.40 -3.81
N SER A 271 -26.49 -11.37 -3.74
CA SER A 271 -27.90 -11.14 -4.08
C SER A 271 -28.57 -10.06 -3.21
N ASP A 272 -28.13 -9.92 -1.95
CA ASP A 272 -28.63 -8.96 -0.97
C ASP A 272 -27.75 -7.70 -0.84
N SER A 273 -26.68 -7.62 -1.62
CA SER A 273 -25.70 -6.52 -1.54
C SER A 273 -26.22 -5.20 -2.12
N LYS A 274 -25.72 -4.06 -1.61
CA LYS A 274 -26.03 -2.72 -2.15
C LYS A 274 -25.64 -2.65 -3.61
N ILE A 275 -24.46 -3.19 -3.95
CA ILE A 275 -23.95 -3.16 -5.31
C ILE A 275 -24.84 -3.94 -6.28
N CYS A 276 -25.43 -5.07 -5.87
CA CYS A 276 -26.31 -5.88 -6.71
C CYS A 276 -27.60 -5.11 -7.04
N PHE A 277 -28.16 -4.43 -6.06
CA PHE A 277 -29.29 -3.53 -6.28
C PHE A 277 -28.99 -2.46 -7.32
N PHE A 278 -27.87 -1.73 -7.19
CA PHE A 278 -27.50 -0.69 -8.15
C PHE A 278 -27.19 -1.26 -9.54
N VAL A 279 -26.53 -2.42 -9.62
CA VAL A 279 -26.28 -3.11 -10.90
C VAL A 279 -27.59 -3.49 -11.57
N ASN A 280 -28.55 -4.06 -10.83
CA ASN A 280 -29.85 -4.43 -11.37
C ASN A 280 -30.69 -3.22 -11.79
N LEU A 281 -30.55 -2.09 -11.08
CA LEU A 281 -31.24 -0.84 -11.40
C LEU A 281 -30.76 -0.23 -12.72
N ILE A 282 -29.47 -0.40 -13.07
CA ILE A 282 -28.85 0.25 -14.23
C ILE A 282 -28.63 -0.66 -15.45
N ALA A 283 -28.56 -1.99 -15.27
CA ALA A 283 -28.10 -2.93 -16.31
C ALA A 283 -28.90 -2.89 -17.63
N GLU A 284 -30.11 -2.34 -17.59
CA GLU A 284 -31.00 -2.16 -18.75
C GLU A 284 -31.19 -0.69 -19.17
N ASN A 285 -30.65 0.28 -18.42
CA ASN A 285 -30.80 1.70 -18.72
C ASN A 285 -29.64 2.22 -19.59
N ASP A 286 -29.83 2.23 -20.91
CA ASP A 286 -28.76 2.63 -21.84
C ASP A 286 -28.27 4.07 -21.67
N ARG A 287 -29.12 4.98 -21.17
CA ARG A 287 -28.75 6.39 -20.97
C ARG A 287 -27.78 6.52 -19.80
N LEU A 288 -28.11 5.90 -18.67
CA LEU A 288 -27.23 5.83 -17.51
C LEU A 288 -25.95 5.07 -17.85
N LEU A 289 -26.06 3.87 -18.44
CA LEU A 289 -24.91 3.04 -18.80
C LEU A 289 -23.92 3.81 -19.70
N THR A 290 -24.40 4.56 -20.68
CA THR A 290 -23.54 5.37 -21.55
C THR A 290 -22.71 6.37 -20.74
N GLN A 291 -23.34 7.10 -19.82
CA GLN A 291 -22.65 8.07 -18.95
C GLN A 291 -21.58 7.40 -18.06
N TYR A 292 -21.86 6.23 -17.48
CA TYR A 292 -20.90 5.52 -16.64
C TYR A 292 -19.74 4.93 -17.43
N PHE A 293 -20.01 4.31 -18.59
CA PHE A 293 -18.97 3.67 -19.38
C PHE A 293 -18.08 4.67 -20.13
N GLU A 294 -18.61 5.85 -20.47
CA GLU A 294 -17.81 6.96 -21.01
C GLU A 294 -17.00 7.71 -19.94
N ASN A 295 -17.22 7.42 -18.65
CA ASN A 295 -16.43 7.94 -17.55
C ASN A 295 -15.21 7.05 -17.26
N ASN A 296 -14.10 7.59 -16.77
CA ASN A 296 -12.90 6.81 -16.41
C ASN A 296 -12.90 6.24 -14.98
N ARG A 297 -13.94 6.51 -14.17
CA ARG A 297 -14.08 6.04 -12.77
C ARG A 297 -15.01 4.84 -12.64
N GLY A 298 -15.05 4.24 -11.44
CA GLY A 298 -16.02 3.20 -11.08
C GLY A 298 -15.75 1.83 -11.72
N ASN A 299 -14.49 1.45 -11.88
CA ASN A 299 -14.11 0.18 -12.53
C ASN A 299 -14.74 -1.04 -11.86
N PHE A 300 -14.82 -1.08 -10.54
CA PHE A 300 -15.45 -2.18 -9.81
C PHE A 300 -16.96 -2.29 -10.11
N PHE A 301 -17.67 -1.16 -10.12
CA PHE A 301 -19.09 -1.13 -10.47
C PHE A 301 -19.33 -1.64 -11.90
N LYS A 302 -18.51 -1.20 -12.87
CA LYS A 302 -18.56 -1.70 -14.25
C LYS A 302 -18.23 -3.19 -14.37
N GLN A 303 -17.25 -3.68 -13.62
CA GLN A 303 -16.97 -5.12 -13.56
C GLN A 303 -18.19 -5.89 -13.06
N CYS A 304 -18.90 -5.40 -12.04
CA CYS A 304 -20.13 -6.04 -11.57
C CYS A 304 -21.25 -6.04 -12.62
N ILE A 305 -21.38 -4.97 -13.41
CA ILE A 305 -22.31 -4.90 -14.55
C ILE A 305 -21.93 -5.95 -15.61
N PHE A 306 -20.63 -6.05 -15.97
CA PHE A 306 -20.17 -7.11 -16.88
C PHE A 306 -20.45 -8.51 -16.37
N TYR A 307 -20.24 -8.75 -15.08
CA TYR A 307 -20.53 -10.03 -14.45
C TYR A 307 -21.99 -10.43 -14.69
N LYS A 308 -22.91 -9.50 -14.43
CA LYS A 308 -24.34 -9.69 -14.68
C LYS A 308 -24.62 -9.95 -16.16
N TRP A 309 -24.08 -9.16 -17.08
CA TRP A 309 -24.30 -9.38 -18.51
C TRP A 309 -23.72 -10.69 -19.03
N ILE A 310 -22.65 -11.20 -18.44
CA ILE A 310 -22.14 -12.54 -18.75
C ILE A 310 -23.14 -13.61 -18.28
N GLN A 311 -23.69 -13.48 -17.07
CA GLN A 311 -24.73 -14.39 -16.56
C GLN A 311 -26.00 -14.37 -17.43
N ASP A 312 -26.42 -13.18 -17.85
CA ASP A 312 -27.62 -12.96 -18.66
C ASP A 312 -27.40 -13.24 -20.16
N GLU A 313 -26.20 -13.68 -20.56
CA GLU A 313 -25.78 -13.86 -21.96
C GLU A 313 -25.98 -12.62 -22.86
N ALA A 314 -25.86 -11.41 -22.29
CA ALA A 314 -26.04 -10.13 -22.98
C ALA A 314 -24.76 -9.68 -23.74
N TRP A 315 -24.19 -10.57 -24.56
CA TRP A 315 -22.91 -10.38 -25.27
C TRP A 315 -22.86 -9.14 -26.17
N GLU A 316 -24.00 -8.77 -26.73
CA GLU A 316 -24.16 -7.57 -27.57
C GLU A 316 -23.92 -6.28 -26.78
N LYS A 317 -24.46 -6.19 -25.56
CA LYS A 317 -24.20 -5.07 -24.65
C LYS A 317 -22.74 -5.03 -24.24
N ILE A 318 -22.15 -6.20 -23.97
CA ILE A 318 -20.74 -6.31 -23.61
C ILE A 318 -19.87 -5.68 -24.72
N ALA A 319 -20.10 -6.05 -25.98
CA ALA A 319 -19.36 -5.49 -27.10
C ALA A 319 -19.55 -3.96 -27.24
N GLU A 320 -20.78 -3.48 -27.12
CA GLU A 320 -21.12 -2.07 -27.24
C GLU A 320 -20.45 -1.22 -26.15
N TYR A 321 -20.56 -1.62 -24.89
CA TYR A 321 -20.08 -0.80 -23.77
C TYR A 321 -18.57 -0.87 -23.57
N ILE A 322 -17.91 -1.97 -23.98
CA ILE A 322 -16.46 -2.00 -24.16
C ILE A 322 -16.05 -0.94 -25.20
N ALA A 323 -16.69 -0.92 -26.37
CA ALA A 323 -16.35 0.02 -27.42
C ALA A 323 -16.62 1.48 -27.02
N LYS A 324 -17.78 1.79 -26.42
CA LYS A 324 -18.10 3.13 -25.92
C LYS A 324 -17.06 3.62 -24.91
N SER A 325 -16.73 2.76 -23.94
CA SER A 325 -15.72 3.09 -22.93
C SER A 325 -14.36 3.34 -23.56
N LEU A 326 -13.94 2.52 -24.54
CA LEU A 326 -12.67 2.70 -25.24
C LEU A 326 -12.62 4.00 -26.05
N MET A 327 -13.73 4.37 -26.70
CA MET A 327 -13.82 5.59 -27.51
C MET A 327 -13.76 6.86 -26.67
N ALA A 328 -14.26 6.82 -25.43
CA ALA A 328 -14.21 7.92 -24.47
C ALA A 328 -12.93 7.92 -23.61
N PHE A 329 -12.18 6.81 -23.59
CA PHE A 329 -11.01 6.67 -22.74
C PHE A 329 -9.83 7.52 -23.24
N GLU A 330 -9.54 8.59 -22.49
CA GLU A 330 -8.30 9.35 -22.62
C GLU A 330 -7.17 8.66 -21.84
N ASP A 331 -6.11 8.24 -22.55
CA ASP A 331 -4.97 7.54 -21.94
C ASP A 331 -4.01 8.51 -21.22
N GLN A 332 -4.52 9.15 -20.17
CA GLN A 332 -3.72 10.02 -19.32
C GLN A 332 -2.77 9.17 -18.48
N ASN A 333 -1.47 9.48 -18.53
CA ASN A 333 -0.41 8.77 -17.80
C ASN A 333 -0.27 7.28 -18.13
N ASN A 334 -0.57 6.84 -19.36
CA ASN A 334 -0.46 5.45 -19.81
C ASN A 334 -1.30 4.47 -18.94
N MET A 335 -2.44 4.93 -18.45
CA MET A 335 -3.38 4.17 -17.61
C MET A 335 -4.24 3.17 -18.40
N PHE A 336 -4.00 2.96 -19.70
CA PHE A 336 -4.76 2.00 -20.51
C PHE A 336 -4.86 0.61 -19.85
N ASP A 337 -3.76 0.10 -19.32
CA ASP A 337 -3.73 -1.24 -18.70
C ASP A 337 -4.40 -1.27 -17.31
N TYR A 338 -4.03 -0.35 -16.44
CA TYR A 338 -4.51 -0.30 -15.05
C TYR A 338 -5.88 0.38 -14.87
N GLY A 339 -6.29 1.17 -15.85
CA GLY A 339 -7.56 1.87 -15.88
C GLY A 339 -8.56 1.08 -16.70
N TYR A 340 -8.42 1.15 -18.03
CA TYR A 340 -9.41 0.60 -18.96
C TYR A 340 -9.42 -0.94 -18.99
N MET A 341 -8.27 -1.57 -19.25
CA MET A 341 -8.22 -3.04 -19.41
C MET A 341 -8.56 -3.78 -18.12
N ASN A 342 -8.31 -3.18 -16.94
CA ASN A 342 -8.72 -3.75 -15.65
C ASN A 342 -10.22 -4.08 -15.56
N MET A 343 -11.06 -3.47 -16.38
CA MET A 343 -12.48 -3.77 -16.46
C MET A 343 -12.78 -5.15 -17.08
N ILE A 344 -11.90 -5.65 -17.95
CA ILE A 344 -12.12 -6.85 -18.79
C ILE A 344 -11.08 -7.96 -18.49
N SER A 345 -9.84 -7.58 -18.19
CA SER A 345 -8.72 -8.48 -17.93
C SER A 345 -9.00 -9.55 -16.87
N PRO A 346 -9.74 -9.30 -15.77
CA PRO A 346 -10.06 -10.37 -14.81
C PRO A 346 -10.76 -11.58 -15.45
N TYR A 347 -11.64 -11.35 -16.43
CA TYR A 347 -12.36 -12.43 -17.12
C TYR A 347 -11.46 -13.18 -18.12
N MET A 348 -10.58 -12.45 -18.81
CA MET A 348 -9.60 -13.03 -19.74
C MET A 348 -8.56 -13.87 -18.98
N GLU A 349 -8.00 -13.33 -17.90
CA GLU A 349 -7.04 -14.01 -17.04
C GLU A 349 -7.67 -15.20 -16.31
N GLY A 350 -8.91 -15.05 -15.83
CA GLY A 350 -9.66 -16.11 -15.16
C GLY A 350 -9.74 -17.39 -16.01
N TYR A 351 -10.06 -17.25 -17.30
CA TYR A 351 -10.10 -18.38 -18.23
C TYR A 351 -8.71 -19.02 -18.46
N LEU A 352 -7.66 -18.21 -18.55
CA LEU A 352 -6.30 -18.69 -18.83
C LEU A 352 -5.61 -19.36 -17.61
N MET A 353 -6.09 -19.12 -16.39
CA MET A 353 -5.50 -19.71 -15.18
C MET A 353 -5.99 -21.14 -14.93
N GLY A 354 -5.07 -22.02 -14.47
CA GLY A 354 -5.39 -23.41 -14.14
C GLY A 354 -6.46 -23.57 -13.05
N GLU A 355 -7.12 -24.73 -12.97
CA GLU A 355 -8.25 -25.01 -12.07
C GLU A 355 -7.99 -24.67 -10.59
N TYR A 356 -6.74 -24.76 -10.14
CA TYR A 356 -6.31 -24.50 -8.76
C TYR A 356 -6.20 -22.99 -8.41
N ILE A 357 -6.37 -22.09 -9.36
CA ILE A 357 -6.38 -20.63 -9.15
C ILE A 357 -7.71 -20.08 -9.67
N ASP A 358 -8.77 -20.24 -8.88
CA ASP A 358 -10.00 -19.46 -9.06
C ASP A 358 -9.95 -18.26 -8.11
N ARG A 359 -9.97 -17.05 -8.67
CA ARG A 359 -10.12 -15.85 -7.86
C ARG A 359 -11.60 -15.56 -7.74
N THR A 360 -12.09 -15.47 -6.52
CA THR A 360 -13.43 -15.00 -6.26
C THR A 360 -13.39 -13.52 -5.89
N ASP A 361 -14.46 -12.80 -6.19
CA ASP A 361 -14.69 -11.52 -5.52
C ASP A 361 -15.06 -11.74 -4.04
N ARG A 362 -15.38 -10.66 -3.32
CA ARG A 362 -15.71 -10.71 -1.88
C ARG A 362 -16.94 -11.57 -1.57
N TRP A 363 -17.82 -11.81 -2.54
CA TRP A 363 -19.05 -12.61 -2.38
C TRP A 363 -18.87 -14.03 -2.90
N GLY A 364 -17.64 -14.47 -3.16
CA GLY A 364 -17.37 -15.83 -3.65
C GLY A 364 -17.70 -16.02 -5.14
N ARG A 365 -18.04 -14.95 -5.88
CA ARG A 365 -18.34 -15.07 -7.31
C ARG A 365 -17.06 -15.29 -8.10
N SER A 366 -17.01 -16.42 -8.80
CA SER A 366 -15.85 -16.85 -9.58
C SER A 366 -15.61 -15.94 -10.78
N ILE A 367 -14.37 -15.48 -10.98
CA ILE A 367 -13.97 -14.81 -12.24
C ILE A 367 -13.86 -15.79 -13.41
N LYS A 368 -13.90 -17.11 -13.15
CA LYS A 368 -14.06 -18.17 -14.17
C LYS A 368 -15.49 -18.35 -14.65
N ILE A 369 -16.31 -17.31 -14.50
CA ILE A 369 -17.61 -17.21 -15.15
C ILE A 369 -17.47 -17.34 -16.68
N ILE A 370 -16.34 -16.92 -17.25
CA ILE A 370 -15.94 -17.31 -18.60
C ILE A 370 -15.32 -18.71 -18.55
N ASN A 371 -15.92 -19.65 -19.27
CA ASN A 371 -15.55 -21.05 -19.31
C ASN A 371 -15.81 -21.65 -20.71
N GLU A 372 -15.56 -22.95 -20.87
CA GLU A 372 -15.69 -23.65 -22.16
C GLU A 372 -17.07 -23.48 -22.82
N ASN A 373 -18.15 -23.26 -22.04
CA ASN A 373 -19.49 -23.14 -22.59
C ASN A 373 -19.78 -21.77 -23.23
N ASN A 374 -19.03 -20.72 -22.86
CA ASN A 374 -19.32 -19.34 -23.29
C ASN A 374 -18.12 -18.58 -23.86
N ILE A 375 -16.92 -19.19 -23.88
CA ILE A 375 -15.70 -18.57 -24.37
C ILE A 375 -15.81 -18.09 -25.83
N GLU A 376 -16.46 -18.85 -26.71
CA GLU A 376 -16.65 -18.44 -28.11
C GLU A 376 -17.48 -17.16 -28.23
N LYS A 377 -18.56 -17.04 -27.41
CA LYS A 377 -19.42 -15.85 -27.38
C LYS A 377 -18.67 -14.65 -26.81
N PHE A 378 -17.85 -14.87 -25.78
CA PHE A 378 -17.01 -13.83 -25.19
C PHE A 378 -15.96 -13.31 -26.18
N ILE A 379 -15.28 -14.21 -26.90
CA ILE A 379 -14.32 -13.85 -27.96
C ILE A 379 -15.02 -13.06 -29.06
N ASP A 380 -16.20 -13.50 -29.53
CA ASP A 380 -16.97 -12.79 -30.56
C ASP A 380 -17.32 -11.36 -30.10
N ALA A 381 -17.72 -11.18 -28.83
CA ALA A 381 -18.00 -9.87 -28.24
C ALA A 381 -16.76 -8.96 -28.19
N LEU A 382 -15.60 -9.49 -27.80
CA LEU A 382 -14.33 -8.73 -27.79
C LEU A 382 -13.89 -8.34 -29.21
N CYS A 383 -13.97 -9.26 -30.17
CA CYS A 383 -13.68 -8.97 -31.58
C CYS A 383 -14.66 -7.91 -32.14
N LYS A 384 -15.94 -7.99 -31.77
CA LYS A 384 -16.95 -7.01 -32.16
C LYS A 384 -16.68 -5.63 -31.58
N ALA A 385 -16.35 -5.53 -30.29
CA ALA A 385 -15.93 -4.27 -29.67
C ALA A 385 -14.69 -3.69 -30.37
N SER A 386 -13.79 -4.56 -30.81
CA SER A 386 -12.61 -4.15 -31.56
C SER A 386 -12.98 -3.51 -32.90
N VAL A 387 -13.91 -4.07 -33.69
CA VAL A 387 -14.33 -3.43 -34.95
C VAL A 387 -15.09 -2.13 -34.71
N MET A 388 -15.90 -2.06 -33.66
CA MET A 388 -16.66 -0.86 -33.30
C MET A 388 -15.77 0.31 -32.88
N SER A 389 -14.57 0.04 -32.37
CA SER A 389 -13.62 1.05 -31.91
C SER A 389 -12.59 1.48 -32.96
N VAL A 390 -12.67 0.98 -34.20
CA VAL A 390 -11.71 1.33 -35.25
C VAL A 390 -11.67 2.85 -35.46
N GLY A 391 -10.46 3.42 -35.38
CA GLY A 391 -10.22 4.85 -35.54
C GLY A 391 -10.14 5.63 -34.22
N CYS A 392 -10.44 5.03 -33.07
CA CYS A 392 -10.14 5.66 -31.78
C CYS A 392 -8.65 5.51 -31.41
N GLU A 393 -8.14 6.42 -30.58
CA GLU A 393 -6.71 6.51 -30.21
C GLU A 393 -6.15 5.18 -29.66
N ASN A 394 -6.93 4.51 -28.81
CA ASN A 394 -6.50 3.31 -28.11
C ASN A 394 -6.93 1.99 -28.78
N HIS A 395 -7.47 2.05 -30.01
CA HIS A 395 -7.95 0.89 -30.75
C HIS A 395 -6.86 -0.18 -30.92
N GLU A 396 -5.68 0.22 -31.41
CA GLU A 396 -4.58 -0.71 -31.69
C GLU A 396 -4.09 -1.43 -30.43
N LYS A 397 -4.08 -0.72 -29.29
CA LYS A 397 -3.72 -1.32 -27.99
C LYS A 397 -4.75 -2.36 -27.58
N TYR A 398 -6.04 -2.03 -27.65
CA TYR A 398 -7.13 -2.96 -27.32
C TYR A 398 -7.13 -4.18 -28.26
N HIS A 399 -7.09 -3.95 -29.57
CA HIS A 399 -7.11 -5.00 -30.59
C HIS A 399 -5.97 -6.00 -30.37
N LYS A 400 -4.76 -5.50 -30.06
CA LYS A 400 -3.61 -6.34 -29.72
C LYS A 400 -3.87 -7.24 -28.51
N ARG A 401 -4.53 -6.75 -27.45
CA ARG A 401 -4.87 -7.57 -26.26
C ARG A 401 -5.88 -8.65 -26.55
N VAL A 402 -6.91 -8.31 -27.31
CA VAL A 402 -7.91 -9.30 -27.75
C VAL A 402 -7.22 -10.38 -28.59
N LYS A 403 -6.37 -9.99 -29.54
CA LYS A 403 -5.60 -10.93 -30.36
C LYS A 403 -4.75 -11.86 -29.52
N GLU A 404 -3.98 -11.35 -28.57
CA GLU A 404 -3.13 -12.16 -27.69
C GLU A 404 -3.94 -13.16 -26.86
N PHE A 405 -5.12 -12.76 -26.38
CA PHE A 405 -6.02 -13.66 -25.66
C PHE A 405 -6.61 -14.75 -26.54
N VAL A 406 -7.08 -14.40 -27.74
CA VAL A 406 -7.59 -15.37 -28.72
C VAL A 406 -6.49 -16.36 -29.11
N GLU A 407 -5.25 -15.88 -29.35
CA GLU A 407 -4.10 -16.73 -29.67
C GLU A 407 -3.89 -17.80 -28.61
N LYS A 408 -3.88 -17.40 -27.34
CA LYS A 408 -3.66 -18.30 -26.20
C LYS A 408 -4.85 -19.24 -25.94
N THR A 409 -6.06 -18.80 -26.28
CA THR A 409 -7.29 -19.53 -25.96
C THR A 409 -7.66 -20.55 -27.02
N THR A 410 -7.65 -20.16 -28.30
CA THR A 410 -8.16 -20.99 -29.40
C THR A 410 -7.06 -21.47 -30.33
N GLY A 411 -5.95 -20.72 -30.44
CA GLY A 411 -4.96 -20.92 -31.49
C GLY A 411 -5.50 -20.69 -32.91
N ASP A 412 -6.69 -20.08 -33.06
CA ASP A 412 -7.34 -19.79 -34.33
C ASP A 412 -7.76 -18.32 -34.39
N MET A 413 -7.31 -17.62 -35.44
CA MET A 413 -7.58 -16.20 -35.69
C MET A 413 -8.79 -15.95 -36.60
N SER A 414 -9.46 -17.01 -37.06
CA SER A 414 -10.60 -16.92 -37.98
C SER A 414 -11.77 -16.07 -37.46
N CYS A 415 -11.92 -15.94 -36.13
CA CYS A 415 -12.95 -15.10 -35.51
C CYS A 415 -12.84 -13.61 -35.88
N PHE A 416 -11.64 -13.15 -36.25
CA PHE A 416 -11.39 -11.78 -36.71
C PHE A 416 -11.86 -11.55 -38.15
N GLU A 417 -11.86 -12.58 -39.00
CA GLU A 417 -12.23 -12.47 -40.42
C GLU A 417 -13.70 -12.07 -40.60
N LYS A 418 -14.58 -12.54 -39.72
CA LYS A 418 -16.00 -12.15 -39.66
C LYS A 418 -16.19 -10.64 -39.58
N TYR A 419 -15.24 -9.94 -38.96
CA TYR A 419 -15.26 -8.49 -38.75
C TYR A 419 -14.33 -7.72 -39.70
N GLY A 420 -13.79 -8.40 -40.73
CA GLY A 420 -12.96 -7.78 -41.76
C GLY A 420 -11.49 -7.61 -41.40
N PHE A 421 -11.04 -8.14 -40.26
CA PHE A 421 -9.64 -8.15 -39.87
C PHE A 421 -8.93 -9.37 -40.45
N SER A 422 -7.71 -9.17 -40.99
CA SER A 422 -6.89 -10.24 -41.57
C SER A 422 -5.77 -10.63 -40.60
N GLU A 423 -6.16 -11.16 -39.44
CA GLU A 423 -5.22 -11.54 -38.40
C GLU A 423 -4.54 -12.87 -38.69
N LYS A 424 -3.26 -12.95 -38.31
CA LYS A 424 -2.46 -14.18 -38.41
C LYS A 424 -1.82 -14.48 -37.07
N LEU A 425 -1.71 -15.77 -36.77
CA LEU A 425 -0.92 -16.27 -35.64
C LEU A 425 0.51 -15.77 -35.80
N ASP A 426 1.06 -15.23 -34.72
CA ASP A 426 2.46 -14.88 -34.67
C ASP A 426 3.29 -16.13 -34.35
N THR A 427 3.75 -16.80 -35.40
CA THR A 427 4.51 -18.05 -35.30
C THR A 427 5.95 -17.84 -34.82
N ARG A 428 6.38 -16.59 -34.56
CA ARG A 428 7.70 -16.32 -34.01
C ARG A 428 7.78 -16.83 -32.57
N SER A 429 8.90 -17.47 -32.24
CA SER A 429 9.26 -17.83 -30.87
C SER A 429 9.33 -16.59 -29.98
N GLY A 430 9.20 -16.77 -28.66
CA GLY A 430 9.38 -15.70 -27.69
C GLY A 430 10.72 -14.96 -27.87
N LEU A 431 11.80 -15.69 -28.16
CA LEU A 431 13.12 -15.10 -28.42
C LEU A 431 13.17 -14.27 -29.70
N GLU A 432 12.52 -14.71 -30.79
CA GLU A 432 12.41 -13.93 -32.02
C GLU A 432 11.57 -12.67 -31.83
N ARG A 433 10.49 -12.76 -31.05
CA ARG A 433 9.67 -11.60 -30.67
C ARG A 433 10.46 -10.60 -29.86
N LEU A 434 11.24 -11.05 -28.88
CA LEU A 434 12.11 -10.18 -28.09
C LEU A 434 13.14 -9.48 -28.96
N LYS A 435 13.83 -10.21 -29.85
CA LYS A 435 14.79 -9.61 -30.79
C LYS A 435 14.15 -8.55 -31.69
N ALA A 436 12.96 -8.82 -32.22
CA ALA A 436 12.24 -7.85 -33.04
C ALA A 436 11.83 -6.61 -32.22
N PHE A 437 11.36 -6.82 -30.99
CA PHE A 437 11.01 -5.75 -30.06
C PHE A 437 12.21 -4.86 -29.73
N THR A 438 13.33 -5.45 -29.34
CA THR A 438 14.55 -4.70 -29.00
C THR A 438 15.08 -3.94 -30.20
N GLN A 439 15.15 -4.56 -31.38
CA GLN A 439 15.58 -3.87 -32.61
C GLN A 439 14.67 -2.70 -32.98
N ASN A 440 13.35 -2.86 -32.87
CA ASN A 440 12.40 -1.79 -33.15
C ASN A 440 12.54 -0.65 -32.13
N PHE A 441 12.74 -0.99 -30.86
CA PHE A 441 12.99 0.00 -29.81
C PHE A 441 14.26 0.79 -30.10
N LEU A 442 15.39 0.11 -30.36
CA LEU A 442 16.67 0.75 -30.66
C LEU A 442 16.58 1.67 -31.90
N LYS A 443 15.85 1.24 -32.95
CA LYS A 443 15.58 2.05 -34.15
C LYS A 443 14.69 3.26 -33.89
N SER A 444 13.83 3.21 -32.87
CA SER A 444 12.92 4.32 -32.55
C SER A 444 13.64 5.57 -32.03
N GLY A 445 14.89 5.43 -31.57
CA GLY A 445 15.66 6.51 -30.95
C GLY A 445 15.12 6.93 -29.57
N LYS A 446 14.14 6.21 -29.01
CA LYS A 446 13.67 6.42 -27.64
C LYS A 446 14.80 6.14 -26.66
N ARG A 447 14.99 7.04 -25.70
CA ARG A 447 16.07 6.94 -24.71
C ARG A 447 15.84 5.82 -23.69
N GLU A 448 14.61 5.59 -23.28
CA GLU A 448 14.26 4.61 -22.25
C GLU A 448 12.82 4.12 -22.46
N ILE A 449 12.53 2.90 -21.99
CA ILE A 449 11.15 2.43 -21.85
C ILE A 449 10.58 3.00 -20.54
N ASP A 450 9.33 3.45 -20.55
CA ASP A 450 8.72 4.07 -19.35
C ASP A 450 8.29 2.97 -18.35
N PHE A 451 9.11 2.70 -17.34
CA PHE A 451 8.82 1.67 -16.31
C PHE A 451 7.67 2.02 -15.37
N ARG A 452 7.20 3.27 -15.38
CA ARG A 452 6.01 3.64 -14.57
C ARG A 452 4.76 2.93 -15.07
N VAL A 453 4.78 2.40 -16.30
CA VAL A 453 3.76 1.52 -16.84
C VAL A 453 4.45 0.28 -17.40
N PRO A 454 4.34 -0.90 -16.75
CA PRO A 454 4.94 -2.12 -17.25
C PRO A 454 4.49 -2.36 -18.68
N SER A 455 5.44 -2.47 -19.61
CA SER A 455 5.11 -2.83 -20.99
C SER A 455 4.51 -4.23 -20.97
N HIS A 456 3.19 -4.33 -21.10
CA HIS A 456 2.52 -5.61 -21.23
C HIS A 456 3.07 -6.42 -22.40
N GLU A 457 3.49 -5.75 -23.48
CA GLU A 457 4.13 -6.42 -24.61
C GLU A 457 5.42 -7.13 -24.18
N LEU A 458 6.30 -6.45 -23.42
CA LEU A 458 7.53 -7.08 -22.93
C LEU A 458 7.21 -8.24 -21.97
N LYS A 459 6.21 -8.06 -21.08
CA LYS A 459 5.74 -9.12 -20.18
C LYS A 459 5.23 -10.33 -20.97
N SER A 460 4.36 -10.12 -21.96
CA SER A 460 3.79 -11.16 -22.82
C SER A 460 4.87 -11.91 -23.61
N ILE A 461 5.90 -11.20 -24.09
CA ILE A 461 7.07 -11.80 -24.73
C ILE A 461 7.84 -12.69 -23.74
N MET A 462 8.13 -12.21 -22.53
CA MET A 462 8.85 -12.96 -21.51
C MET A 462 8.07 -14.19 -21.02
N ASP A 463 6.75 -14.08 -20.85
CA ASP A 463 5.87 -15.19 -20.51
C ASP A 463 5.94 -16.29 -21.58
N LYS A 464 5.90 -15.92 -22.87
CA LYS A 464 6.05 -16.87 -23.99
C LYS A 464 7.43 -17.54 -23.99
N ILE A 465 8.51 -16.80 -23.73
CA ILE A 465 9.87 -17.38 -23.62
C ILE A 465 9.90 -18.44 -22.50
N ASN A 466 9.32 -18.14 -21.34
CA ASN A 466 9.30 -19.05 -20.20
C ASN A 466 8.47 -20.31 -20.48
N GLU A 467 7.31 -20.15 -21.12
CA GLU A 467 6.44 -21.26 -21.52
C GLU A 467 7.12 -22.18 -22.54
N GLU A 468 7.68 -21.61 -23.61
CA GLU A 468 8.42 -22.36 -24.63
C GLU A 468 9.63 -23.08 -24.02
N ASN A 469 10.34 -22.47 -23.08
CA ASN A 469 11.49 -23.08 -22.42
C ASN A 469 11.09 -24.25 -21.51
N ARG A 470 9.98 -24.13 -20.77
CA ARG A 470 9.44 -25.20 -19.93
C ARG A 470 8.96 -26.41 -20.74
N ALA A 471 8.54 -26.19 -21.99
CA ALA A 471 8.11 -27.25 -22.89
C ALA A 471 9.29 -28.06 -23.49
N LEU A 472 10.53 -27.59 -23.34
CA LEU A 472 11.71 -28.32 -23.80
C LEU A 472 11.99 -29.51 -22.88
N LYS A 473 12.47 -30.62 -23.48
CA LYS A 473 12.94 -31.79 -22.70
C LYS A 473 14.07 -31.45 -21.75
N GLU A 474 14.92 -30.51 -22.16
CA GLU A 474 16.00 -29.93 -21.38
C GLU A 474 15.86 -28.41 -21.48
N PRO A 475 15.30 -27.74 -20.45
CA PRO A 475 15.19 -26.30 -20.41
C PRO A 475 16.57 -25.63 -20.53
N ARG A 476 16.62 -24.52 -21.26
CA ARG A 476 17.83 -23.71 -21.41
C ARG A 476 17.92 -22.68 -20.29
N ASP A 477 19.14 -22.26 -19.98
CA ASP A 477 19.40 -21.04 -19.21
C ASP A 477 19.02 -19.83 -20.07
N ILE A 478 17.81 -19.31 -19.88
CA ILE A 478 17.27 -18.22 -20.69
C ILE A 478 18.07 -16.95 -20.46
N GLU A 479 18.43 -16.66 -19.22
CA GLU A 479 19.22 -15.48 -18.88
C GLU A 479 20.58 -15.48 -19.60
N TYR A 480 21.25 -16.64 -19.72
CA TYR A 480 22.46 -16.76 -20.54
C TYR A 480 22.18 -16.55 -22.04
N VAL A 481 21.14 -17.20 -22.58
CA VAL A 481 20.74 -17.04 -24.00
C VAL A 481 20.46 -15.58 -24.35
N LEU A 482 19.80 -14.84 -23.45
CA LEU A 482 19.55 -13.42 -23.63
C LEU A 482 20.83 -12.60 -23.51
N ALA A 483 21.71 -12.94 -22.55
CA ALA A 483 22.98 -12.26 -22.35
C ALA A 483 23.89 -12.36 -23.58
N CYS A 484 23.85 -13.47 -24.33
CA CYS A 484 24.64 -13.66 -25.56
C CYS A 484 24.20 -12.79 -26.75
N ASN A 485 23.06 -12.10 -26.70
CA ASN A 485 22.57 -11.28 -27.82
C ASN A 485 22.87 -9.78 -27.62
N ASP A 486 23.61 -9.18 -28.56
CA ASP A 486 24.06 -7.77 -28.47
C ASP A 486 22.92 -6.76 -28.42
N ASP A 487 21.89 -6.88 -29.27
CA ASP A 487 20.75 -5.97 -29.27
C ASP A 487 19.94 -6.07 -27.96
N VAL A 488 19.84 -7.29 -27.40
CA VAL A 488 19.12 -7.54 -26.15
C VAL A 488 19.87 -6.98 -24.95
N ILE A 489 21.19 -7.20 -24.84
CA ILE A 489 21.96 -6.59 -23.76
C ILE A 489 22.03 -5.07 -23.92
N GLU A 490 22.11 -4.52 -25.13
CA GLU A 490 22.05 -3.08 -25.34
C GLU A 490 20.71 -2.52 -24.86
N PHE A 491 19.59 -3.15 -25.25
CA PHE A 491 18.26 -2.80 -24.77
C PHE A 491 18.16 -2.80 -23.24
N TYR A 492 18.45 -3.93 -22.58
CA TYR A 492 18.30 -4.02 -21.14
C TYR A 492 19.27 -3.07 -20.43
N TYR A 493 20.55 -3.07 -20.78
CA TYR A 493 21.54 -2.34 -20.01
C TYR A 493 21.51 -0.82 -20.23
N LYS A 494 21.15 -0.33 -21.43
CA LYS A 494 21.09 1.11 -21.71
C LYS A 494 19.70 1.72 -21.60
N HIS A 495 18.65 0.93 -21.87
CA HIS A 495 17.29 1.45 -22.02
C HIS A 495 16.30 0.94 -20.97
N THR A 496 16.75 0.10 -20.01
CA THR A 496 15.94 -0.38 -18.88
C THR A 496 16.52 -0.04 -17.51
N ARG A 497 16.64 1.23 -17.13
CA ARG A 497 17.53 1.62 -16.00
C ARG A 497 17.14 1.00 -14.66
N GLN A 498 15.85 0.88 -14.38
CA GLN A 498 15.32 0.31 -13.13
C GLN A 498 15.32 -1.23 -13.08
N ASP A 499 15.59 -1.93 -14.19
CA ASP A 499 15.52 -3.40 -14.25
C ASP A 499 16.82 -4.09 -13.79
N PHE A 500 17.30 -3.72 -12.60
CA PHE A 500 18.52 -4.26 -12.01
C PHE A 500 18.44 -5.77 -11.74
N MET A 501 17.24 -6.32 -11.57
CA MET A 501 17.02 -7.74 -11.31
C MET A 501 17.32 -8.59 -12.55
N VAL A 502 16.72 -8.27 -13.70
CA VAL A 502 16.97 -9.00 -14.95
C VAL A 502 18.44 -8.86 -15.37
N LYS A 503 19.00 -7.65 -15.25
CA LYS A 503 20.44 -7.41 -15.50
C LYS A 503 21.32 -8.29 -14.62
N GLY A 504 21.10 -8.28 -13.29
CA GLY A 504 21.89 -9.08 -12.36
C GLY A 504 21.87 -10.57 -12.70
N LYS A 505 20.71 -11.11 -13.09
CA LYS A 505 20.60 -12.51 -13.52
C LYS A 505 21.33 -12.81 -14.82
N MET A 506 21.25 -11.93 -15.83
CA MET A 506 22.01 -12.10 -17.08
C MET A 506 23.52 -12.11 -16.82
N LEU A 507 24.01 -11.22 -15.96
CA LEU A 507 25.42 -11.17 -15.58
C LEU A 507 25.84 -12.44 -14.84
N ALA A 508 25.04 -12.89 -13.87
CA ALA A 508 25.27 -14.13 -13.14
C ALA A 508 25.28 -15.36 -14.06
N ALA A 509 24.38 -15.40 -15.06
CA ALA A 509 24.31 -16.48 -16.02
C ALA A 509 25.60 -16.55 -16.87
N CYS A 510 26.16 -15.43 -17.32
CA CYS A 510 27.47 -15.44 -17.99
C CYS A 510 28.57 -16.06 -17.14
N ILE A 511 28.64 -15.72 -15.84
CA ILE A 511 29.63 -16.29 -14.91
C ILE A 511 29.41 -17.80 -14.72
N LYS A 512 28.15 -18.24 -14.56
CA LYS A 512 27.81 -19.68 -14.40
C LYS A 512 28.16 -20.52 -15.63
N HIS A 513 28.20 -19.92 -16.82
CA HIS A 513 28.62 -20.58 -18.07
C HIS A 513 30.11 -20.37 -18.39
N ASP A 514 30.91 -19.82 -17.46
CA ASP A 514 32.35 -19.53 -17.64
C ASP A 514 32.64 -18.54 -18.80
N ASP A 515 31.66 -17.72 -19.18
CA ASP A 515 31.78 -16.69 -20.23
C ASP A 515 32.12 -15.32 -19.61
N ILE A 516 33.33 -15.24 -19.05
CA ILE A 516 33.83 -14.06 -18.34
C ILE A 516 34.04 -12.87 -19.28
N GLU A 517 34.44 -13.12 -20.53
CA GLU A 517 34.56 -12.07 -21.54
C GLU A 517 33.22 -11.38 -21.79
N ARG A 518 32.12 -12.16 -21.87
CA ARG A 518 30.78 -11.59 -22.02
C ARG A 518 30.33 -10.81 -20.79
N ALA A 519 30.63 -11.31 -19.61
CA ALA A 519 30.32 -10.62 -18.36
C ALA A 519 31.03 -9.25 -18.28
N ILE A 520 32.31 -9.17 -18.69
CA ILE A 520 33.07 -7.92 -18.77
C ILE A 520 32.43 -6.96 -19.78
N LYS A 521 32.06 -7.42 -20.98
CA LYS A 521 31.37 -6.60 -21.99
C LYS A 521 30.08 -5.99 -21.45
N ILE A 522 29.31 -6.75 -20.67
CA ILE A 522 28.08 -6.29 -20.04
C ILE A 522 28.36 -5.17 -19.01
N ILE A 523 29.43 -5.30 -18.22
CA ILE A 523 29.85 -4.30 -17.24
C ILE A 523 30.29 -3.00 -17.93
N GLU A 524 30.99 -3.11 -19.06
CA GLU A 524 31.35 -1.94 -19.89
C GLU A 524 30.10 -1.20 -20.40
N LEU A 525 29.04 -1.93 -20.80
CA LEU A 525 27.78 -1.30 -21.18
C LEU A 525 27.11 -0.57 -20.01
N LEU A 526 27.13 -1.14 -18.80
CA LEU A 526 26.65 -0.44 -17.59
C LEU A 526 27.44 0.85 -17.35
N LYS A 527 28.77 0.77 -17.48
CA LYS A 527 29.69 1.91 -17.32
C LYS A 527 29.36 3.04 -18.28
N ASP A 528 29.14 2.74 -19.55
CA ASP A 528 28.82 3.73 -20.59
C ASP A 528 27.55 4.54 -20.26
N THR A 529 26.62 3.97 -19.48
CA THR A 529 25.40 4.69 -19.09
C THR A 529 25.62 5.78 -18.04
N GLN A 530 26.81 5.89 -17.44
CA GLN A 530 27.14 6.94 -16.47
C GLN A 530 26.95 8.35 -17.06
N ALA A 531 27.14 8.49 -18.38
CA ALA A 531 26.99 9.76 -19.09
C ALA A 531 25.53 10.26 -19.21
N TYR A 532 24.54 9.48 -18.74
CA TYR A 532 23.12 9.83 -18.90
C TYR A 532 22.67 10.79 -17.78
N GLU A 533 22.29 12.02 -18.16
CA GLU A 533 22.00 13.14 -17.24
C GLU A 533 20.81 12.92 -16.28
N ASN A 534 19.91 11.98 -16.60
CA ASN A 534 18.62 11.81 -15.95
C ASN A 534 18.56 10.62 -14.96
N TYR A 535 19.71 10.08 -14.55
CA TYR A 535 19.77 9.12 -13.44
C TYR A 535 19.48 9.73 -12.05
N ASN A 536 19.54 11.06 -11.93
CA ASN A 536 19.26 11.77 -10.67
C ASN A 536 17.82 11.52 -10.17
N ASP A 537 16.88 11.24 -11.07
CA ASP A 537 15.48 10.93 -10.75
C ASP A 537 15.28 9.47 -10.26
N LEU A 538 16.34 8.64 -10.30
CA LEU A 538 16.32 7.18 -10.07
C LEU A 538 17.25 6.74 -8.92
N ASN A 539 17.44 7.60 -7.91
CA ASN A 539 18.42 7.44 -6.83
C ASN A 539 19.89 7.38 -7.31
N GLY A 540 20.18 7.89 -8.51
CA GLY A 540 21.52 7.97 -9.08
C GLY A 540 21.96 6.73 -9.86
N TRP A 541 22.86 6.94 -10.83
CA TRP A 541 23.42 5.88 -11.68
C TRP A 541 24.17 4.83 -10.86
N GLU A 542 24.98 5.33 -9.92
CA GLU A 542 25.81 4.51 -9.04
C GLU A 542 24.98 3.50 -8.24
N ARG A 543 23.78 3.90 -7.74
CA ARG A 543 22.90 3.01 -7.00
C ARG A 543 22.34 1.89 -7.88
N GLN A 544 21.92 2.21 -9.10
CA GLN A 544 21.40 1.22 -10.05
C GLN A 544 22.48 0.24 -10.51
N PHE A 545 23.71 0.74 -10.70
CA PHE A 545 24.88 -0.09 -10.94
C PHE A 545 25.10 -1.03 -9.77
N GLY A 546 25.21 -0.49 -8.54
CA GLY A 546 25.43 -1.29 -7.33
C GLY A 546 24.37 -2.36 -7.13
N LEU A 547 23.08 -2.03 -7.32
CA LEU A 547 21.97 -2.98 -7.25
C LEU A 547 22.11 -4.12 -8.28
N THR A 548 22.57 -3.83 -9.49
CA THR A 548 22.78 -4.87 -10.51
C THR A 548 23.85 -5.87 -10.06
N ILE A 549 24.94 -5.39 -9.45
CA ILE A 549 26.00 -6.25 -8.90
C ILE A 549 25.50 -7.03 -7.67
N GLU A 550 24.77 -6.37 -6.74
CA GLU A 550 24.15 -7.04 -5.59
C GLU A 550 23.23 -8.20 -6.03
N TYR A 551 22.41 -8.01 -7.07
CA TYR A 551 21.53 -9.07 -7.59
C TYR A 551 22.28 -10.16 -8.36
N CYS A 552 23.39 -9.84 -9.03
CA CYS A 552 24.27 -10.84 -9.62
C CYS A 552 24.82 -11.78 -8.53
N ILE A 553 25.32 -11.24 -7.41
CA ILE A 553 25.89 -12.03 -6.31
C ILE A 553 24.84 -12.94 -5.66
N LYS A 554 23.61 -12.44 -5.49
CA LYS A 554 22.49 -13.21 -4.90
C LYS A 554 22.13 -14.48 -5.68
N GLU A 555 22.45 -14.56 -6.96
CA GLU A 555 22.23 -15.77 -7.76
C GLU A 555 23.23 -16.91 -7.46
N PHE A 556 24.27 -16.64 -6.66
CA PHE A 556 25.24 -17.62 -6.17
C PHE A 556 24.98 -18.05 -4.71
N ASP A 557 23.93 -17.51 -4.09
CA ASP A 557 23.53 -17.87 -2.74
C ASP A 557 22.77 -19.22 -2.73
N THR A 558 23.49 -20.26 -2.31
CA THR A 558 23.02 -21.64 -2.22
C THR A 558 22.03 -21.89 -1.09
N GLY A 559 21.90 -20.97 -0.13
CA GLY A 559 20.90 -21.02 0.95
C GLY A 559 19.53 -20.51 0.50
N ARG A 560 19.51 -19.53 -0.40
CA ARG A 560 18.30 -18.85 -0.87
C ARG A 560 17.51 -19.64 -1.93
N PHE A 561 18.19 -20.45 -2.73
CA PHE A 561 17.60 -21.28 -3.78
C PHE A 561 18.02 -22.74 -3.63
N ALA A 562 17.45 -23.42 -2.63
CA ALA A 562 17.82 -24.80 -2.25
C ALA A 562 17.77 -25.81 -3.42
N TRP A 563 16.96 -25.56 -4.45
CA TRP A 563 16.85 -26.40 -5.65
C TRP A 563 17.96 -26.18 -6.70
N LYS A 564 18.86 -25.20 -6.52
CA LYS A 564 20.02 -24.91 -7.40
C LYS A 564 21.38 -25.29 -6.77
N GLN A 565 21.40 -25.97 -5.62
CA GLN A 565 22.64 -26.21 -4.84
C GLN A 565 23.71 -26.98 -5.62
N ASP A 566 23.34 -27.89 -6.51
CA ASP A 566 24.28 -28.77 -7.21
C ASP A 566 25.00 -28.11 -8.40
N GLU A 567 24.64 -26.87 -8.78
CA GLU A 567 25.17 -26.19 -9.99
C GLU A 567 26.26 -25.13 -9.69
N ILE A 568 26.39 -24.66 -8.45
CA ILE A 568 27.30 -23.56 -8.09
C ILE A 568 28.62 -24.09 -7.54
N THR A 569 29.74 -23.76 -8.21
CA THR A 569 31.08 -24.18 -7.79
C THR A 569 31.86 -23.08 -7.06
N PRO A 570 32.85 -23.41 -6.21
CA PRO A 570 33.73 -22.41 -5.60
C PRO A 570 34.47 -21.54 -6.62
N GLY A 571 34.81 -22.09 -7.80
CA GLY A 571 35.44 -21.33 -8.88
C GLY A 571 34.53 -20.23 -9.44
N MET A 572 33.24 -20.52 -9.60
CA MET A 572 32.25 -19.52 -10.03
C MET A 572 32.05 -18.42 -8.99
N ILE A 573 32.10 -18.75 -7.69
CA ILE A 573 32.05 -17.77 -6.60
C ILE A 573 33.26 -16.84 -6.68
N GLU A 574 34.46 -17.38 -6.92
CA GLU A 574 35.67 -16.55 -7.06
C GLU A 574 35.59 -15.64 -8.28
N GLN A 575 35.14 -16.14 -9.43
CA GLN A 575 34.91 -15.32 -10.63
C GLN A 575 33.87 -14.22 -10.40
N CYS A 576 32.77 -14.53 -9.69
CA CYS A 576 31.78 -13.52 -9.32
C CYS A 576 32.38 -12.44 -8.41
N LYS A 577 33.25 -12.82 -7.47
CA LYS A 577 33.97 -11.88 -6.61
C LYS A 577 34.90 -10.99 -7.42
N GLU A 578 35.72 -11.57 -8.31
CA GLU A 578 36.63 -10.80 -9.17
C GLU A 578 35.86 -9.75 -9.97
N ILE A 579 34.74 -10.16 -10.58
CA ILE A 579 33.85 -9.25 -11.31
C ILE A 579 33.27 -8.15 -10.41
N ALA A 580 32.81 -8.48 -9.20
CA ALA A 580 32.30 -7.47 -8.27
C ALA A 580 33.40 -6.47 -7.86
N HIS A 581 34.63 -6.94 -7.61
CA HIS A 581 35.77 -6.10 -7.24
C HIS A 581 36.19 -5.16 -8.36
N MET A 582 36.14 -5.60 -9.62
CA MET A 582 36.38 -4.73 -10.79
C MET A 582 35.41 -3.54 -10.82
N CYS A 583 34.22 -3.67 -10.24
CA CYS A 583 33.22 -2.61 -10.23
C CYS A 583 33.44 -1.57 -9.13
N PHE A 584 34.27 -1.84 -8.11
CA PHE A 584 34.40 -0.98 -6.92
C PHE A 584 34.92 0.43 -7.24
N GLU A 585 35.77 0.60 -8.26
CA GLU A 585 36.28 1.93 -8.64
C GLU A 585 35.18 2.89 -9.14
N TYR A 586 33.99 2.35 -9.47
CA TYR A 586 32.84 3.11 -9.97
C TYR A 586 31.75 3.34 -8.93
N LEU A 587 31.90 2.77 -7.73
CA LEU A 587 30.87 2.71 -6.72
C LEU A 587 31.23 3.58 -5.51
N SER A 588 30.22 4.07 -4.83
CA SER A 588 30.37 4.73 -3.54
C SER A 588 30.78 3.73 -2.47
N GLU A 589 31.44 4.20 -1.40
CA GLU A 589 31.76 3.36 -0.23
C GLU A 589 30.51 2.67 0.33
N GLU A 590 29.35 3.32 0.28
CA GLU A 590 28.08 2.76 0.74
C GLU A 590 27.62 1.55 -0.10
N SER A 591 27.72 1.62 -1.43
CA SER A 591 27.39 0.47 -2.29
C SER A 591 28.45 -0.62 -2.22
N ILE A 592 29.73 -0.27 -2.09
CA ILE A 592 30.80 -1.24 -1.88
C ILE A 592 30.56 -2.04 -0.60
N ASP A 593 30.20 -1.36 0.50
CA ASP A 593 29.88 -2.01 1.78
C ASP A 593 28.72 -3.01 1.65
N ARG A 594 27.65 -2.64 0.92
CA ARG A 594 26.53 -3.55 0.63
C ARG A 594 26.95 -4.74 -0.21
N ILE A 595 27.72 -4.52 -1.26
CA ILE A 595 28.20 -5.60 -2.13
C ILE A 595 29.09 -6.56 -1.33
N LYS A 596 30.01 -6.05 -0.51
CA LYS A 596 30.82 -6.88 0.40
C LYS A 596 29.96 -7.69 1.37
N ALA A 597 28.87 -7.14 1.87
CA ALA A 597 27.94 -7.89 2.72
C ALA A 597 27.28 -9.05 1.95
N GLU A 598 26.87 -8.85 0.69
CA GLU A 598 26.35 -9.93 -0.15
C GLU A 598 27.43 -10.96 -0.51
N ILE A 599 28.68 -10.56 -0.75
CA ILE A 599 29.80 -11.50 -0.97
C ILE A 599 30.01 -12.37 0.28
N ARG A 600 29.98 -11.79 1.48
CA ARG A 600 30.13 -12.56 2.73
C ARG A 600 29.03 -13.60 2.95
N ARG A 601 27.84 -13.42 2.36
CA ARG A 601 26.80 -14.48 2.40
C ARG A 601 27.23 -15.73 1.66
N ILE A 602 27.81 -15.57 0.47
CA ILE A 602 28.19 -16.67 -0.43
C ILE A 602 29.63 -17.17 -0.16
N CYS A 603 30.48 -16.33 0.44
CA CYS A 603 31.87 -16.62 0.79
C CYS A 603 32.16 -16.15 2.24
N PRO A 604 31.74 -16.91 3.27
CA PRO A 604 31.79 -16.48 4.67
C PRO A 604 33.20 -16.27 5.25
N ASN A 605 34.22 -16.88 4.65
CA ASN A 605 35.61 -16.82 5.09
C ASN A 605 36.44 -15.72 4.40
N GLU A 606 35.79 -14.70 3.83
CA GLU A 606 36.48 -13.61 3.16
C GLU A 606 37.27 -12.71 4.13
N ASP A 607 38.38 -12.13 3.65
CA ASP A 607 39.19 -11.17 4.39
C ASP A 607 38.33 -9.97 4.88
N GLY A 608 38.54 -9.56 6.13
CA GLY A 608 37.76 -8.48 6.77
C GLY A 608 36.47 -8.95 7.47
N ALA A 609 36.29 -10.26 7.66
CA ALA A 609 35.24 -10.85 8.49
C ALA A 609 35.21 -10.29 9.92
N ASP A 610 36.38 -10.17 10.57
CA ASP A 610 36.49 -9.65 11.94
C ASP A 610 36.14 -8.15 12.02
N GLU A 611 36.53 -7.37 11.01
CA GLU A 611 36.18 -5.94 10.93
C GLU A 611 34.66 -5.75 10.75
N TYR A 612 34.03 -6.61 9.95
CA TYR A 612 32.57 -6.63 9.79
C TYR A 612 31.85 -6.98 11.10
N ILE A 613 32.27 -8.06 11.78
CA ILE A 613 31.70 -8.46 13.07
C ILE A 613 31.87 -7.34 14.10
N GLN A 614 33.04 -6.70 14.14
CA GLN A 614 33.28 -5.58 15.05
C GLN A 614 32.35 -4.40 14.76
N LYS A 615 32.20 -4.00 13.48
CA LYS A 615 31.27 -2.95 13.06
C LYS A 615 29.81 -3.30 13.41
N LEU A 616 29.40 -4.54 13.18
CA LEU A 616 28.07 -5.05 13.50
C LEU A 616 27.80 -5.00 15.00
N LEU A 617 28.73 -5.46 15.83
CA LEU A 617 28.60 -5.41 17.29
C LEU A 617 28.55 -3.98 17.81
N ASP A 618 29.28 -3.05 17.19
CA ASP A 618 29.20 -1.64 17.54
C ASP A 618 27.87 -1.01 17.10
N ASP A 619 27.35 -1.36 15.93
CA ASP A 619 26.00 -0.99 15.49
C ASP A 619 24.93 -1.56 16.45
N VAL A 620 25.06 -2.80 16.92
CA VAL A 620 24.15 -3.42 17.91
C VAL A 620 24.21 -2.71 19.25
N LYS A 621 25.40 -2.36 19.76
CA LYS A 621 25.53 -1.58 21.00
C LYS A 621 24.80 -0.25 20.87
N ILE A 622 25.01 0.46 19.76
CA ILE A 622 24.31 1.71 19.47
C ILE A 622 22.79 1.45 19.38
N TYR A 623 22.37 0.37 18.71
CA TYR A 623 20.98 -0.02 18.56
C TYR A 623 20.27 -0.24 19.90
N CYS A 624 20.92 -0.96 20.82
CA CYS A 624 20.42 -1.23 22.17
C CYS A 624 20.32 0.02 23.05
N THR A 625 20.96 1.13 22.67
CA THR A 625 20.89 2.40 23.41
C THR A 625 19.73 3.30 22.98
N PHE A 626 18.93 2.93 21.98
CA PHE A 626 17.81 3.76 21.51
C PHE A 626 16.57 3.66 22.39
N PRO A 627 16.12 4.79 22.96
CA PRO A 627 14.69 5.09 22.92
C PRO A 627 14.33 6.32 22.05
N LYS A 628 15.30 7.08 21.50
CA LYS A 628 15.08 8.33 20.71
C LYS A 628 16.23 8.63 19.73
N PRO A 629 15.93 8.96 18.46
CA PRO A 629 16.29 10.30 17.95
C PRO A 629 15.08 10.95 17.27
N ARG A 630 14.52 11.98 17.94
CA ARG A 630 13.65 12.96 17.29
C ARG A 630 14.53 13.94 16.51
N GLY A 631 14.51 13.87 15.19
CA GLY A 631 15.18 14.81 14.28
C GLY A 631 15.35 14.26 12.86
N LYS A 632 15.37 15.15 11.85
CA LYS A 632 15.72 14.78 10.46
C LYS A 632 17.18 14.31 10.44
N GLY A 633 17.37 12.98 10.37
CA GLY A 633 18.68 12.31 10.32
C GLY A 633 18.77 10.98 11.07
N GLY A 634 17.88 10.73 12.05
CA GLY A 634 17.94 9.51 12.89
C GLY A 634 17.30 8.25 12.29
N ALA A 635 16.14 8.39 11.64
CA ALA A 635 15.41 7.26 11.04
C ALA A 635 16.20 6.54 9.92
N PRO A 636 16.90 7.22 9.00
CA PRO A 636 17.72 6.55 8.00
C PRO A 636 18.84 5.68 8.61
N ASN A 637 19.49 6.16 9.67
CA ASN A 637 20.57 5.39 10.31
C ASN A 637 20.02 4.20 11.13
N ILE A 638 18.88 4.37 11.80
CA ILE A 638 18.20 3.25 12.50
C ILE A 638 17.70 2.20 11.52
N ASN A 639 17.13 2.63 10.39
CA ASN A 639 16.70 1.71 9.34
C ASN A 639 17.90 0.98 8.74
N ARG A 640 19.01 1.69 8.48
CA ARG A 640 20.29 1.08 8.06
C ARG A 640 20.76 0.03 9.06
N MET A 641 20.89 0.36 10.35
CA MET A 641 21.33 -0.59 11.38
C MET A 641 20.37 -1.78 11.51
N SER A 642 19.05 -1.55 11.48
CA SER A 642 18.06 -2.62 11.53
C SER A 642 18.21 -3.58 10.35
N ASP A 643 18.40 -3.04 9.14
CA ASP A 643 18.60 -3.83 7.92
C ASP A 643 19.91 -4.63 7.98
N GLU A 644 21.01 -4.02 8.42
CA GLU A 644 22.30 -4.70 8.58
C GLU A 644 22.23 -5.83 9.63
N ILE A 645 21.64 -5.57 10.80
CA ILE A 645 21.51 -6.57 11.87
C ILE A 645 20.63 -7.73 11.42
N TRP A 646 19.48 -7.44 10.80
CA TRP A 646 18.57 -8.46 10.26
C TRP A 646 19.27 -9.38 9.26
N LYS A 647 19.98 -8.78 8.31
CA LYS A 647 20.76 -9.49 7.30
C LYS A 647 21.93 -10.28 7.88
N SER A 648 22.47 -9.85 9.03
CA SER A 648 23.64 -10.47 9.63
C SER A 648 23.41 -11.88 10.18
N PHE A 649 22.18 -12.24 10.58
CA PHE A 649 21.93 -13.58 11.17
C PHE A 649 22.27 -14.71 10.19
N GLU A 650 21.89 -14.55 8.93
CA GLU A 650 22.21 -15.47 7.85
C GLU A 650 23.72 -15.52 7.58
N ILE A 651 24.37 -14.34 7.49
CA ILE A 651 25.83 -14.24 7.30
C ILE A 651 26.58 -14.94 8.42
N LEU A 652 26.25 -14.64 9.68
CA LEU A 652 26.90 -15.22 10.86
C LEU A 652 26.65 -16.74 10.97
N SER A 653 25.46 -17.21 10.61
CA SER A 653 25.13 -18.64 10.53
C SER A 653 25.96 -19.34 9.43
N ASN A 654 26.12 -18.71 8.25
CA ASN A 654 27.00 -19.21 7.20
C ASN A 654 28.48 -19.21 7.60
N MET A 655 28.92 -18.23 8.40
CA MET A 655 30.26 -18.17 8.99
C MET A 655 30.47 -19.15 10.16
N GLY A 656 29.42 -19.79 10.67
CA GLY A 656 29.47 -20.62 11.88
C GLY A 656 29.71 -19.84 13.18
N ARG A 657 29.47 -18.52 13.18
CA ARG A 657 29.66 -17.60 14.32
C ARG A 657 28.42 -17.52 15.19
N ILE A 658 28.01 -18.68 15.72
CA ILE A 658 26.86 -18.81 16.62
C ILE A 658 27.05 -18.00 17.90
N ASP A 659 28.30 -17.92 18.37
CA ASP A 659 28.73 -17.11 19.50
C ASP A 659 28.32 -15.63 19.35
N ILE A 660 28.47 -15.08 18.14
CA ILE A 660 28.11 -13.69 17.85
C ILE A 660 26.60 -13.52 17.76
N ILE A 661 25.87 -14.48 17.17
CA ILE A 661 24.40 -14.44 17.13
C ILE A 661 23.83 -14.43 18.55
N CYS A 662 24.34 -15.31 19.42
CA CYS A 662 24.00 -15.32 20.84
C CYS A 662 24.31 -13.97 21.49
N GLN A 663 25.51 -13.42 21.29
CA GLN A 663 25.91 -12.12 21.83
C GLN A 663 25.00 -10.97 21.41
N ILE A 664 24.50 -10.97 20.16
CA ILE A 664 23.55 -9.96 19.66
C ILE A 664 22.19 -10.12 20.34
N MET A 665 21.66 -11.34 20.34
CA MET A 665 20.32 -11.62 20.86
C MET A 665 20.24 -11.45 22.39
N GLU A 666 21.30 -11.75 23.12
CA GLU A 666 21.40 -11.48 24.55
C GLU A 666 21.38 -9.98 24.86
N GLN A 667 22.07 -9.17 24.04
CA GLN A 667 22.02 -7.71 24.18
C GLN A 667 20.61 -7.17 23.92
N PHE A 668 19.89 -7.68 22.91
CA PHE A 668 18.49 -7.32 22.68
C PHE A 668 17.58 -7.79 23.82
N ALA A 669 17.80 -9.00 24.33
CA ALA A 669 17.01 -9.54 25.44
C ALA A 669 17.14 -8.69 26.70
N ALA A 670 18.35 -8.18 26.98
CA ALA A 670 18.64 -7.32 28.12
C ALA A 670 17.90 -5.97 28.09
N VAL A 671 17.49 -5.51 26.91
CA VAL A 671 16.76 -4.24 26.73
C VAL A 671 15.37 -4.44 26.09
N LYS A 672 14.81 -5.66 26.14
CA LYS A 672 13.61 -6.04 25.37
C LYS A 672 12.40 -5.12 25.58
N ASP A 673 12.23 -4.59 26.80
CA ASP A 673 11.08 -3.76 27.17
C ASP A 673 11.16 -2.33 26.59
N ILE A 674 12.36 -1.91 26.19
CA ILE A 674 12.62 -0.57 25.62
C ILE A 674 13.12 -0.63 24.17
N LEU A 675 13.32 -1.83 23.62
CA LEU A 675 13.81 -2.06 22.26
C LEU A 675 12.78 -1.55 21.23
N LYS A 676 13.12 -0.43 20.59
CA LYS A 676 12.35 0.20 19.50
C LYS A 676 13.33 0.64 18.41
N PRO A 677 12.98 0.56 17.10
CA PRO A 677 11.66 0.38 16.51
C PRO A 677 11.19 -1.07 16.31
N VAL A 678 12.08 -2.07 16.34
CA VAL A 678 11.73 -3.49 16.13
C VAL A 678 11.72 -4.20 17.49
N ALA A 679 10.57 -4.79 17.83
CA ALA A 679 10.40 -5.51 19.10
C ALA A 679 11.21 -6.81 19.14
N TYR A 680 11.52 -7.28 20.34
CA TYR A 680 12.29 -8.50 20.56
C TYR A 680 11.68 -9.74 19.87
N ASP A 681 10.34 -9.87 19.89
CA ASP A 681 9.63 -10.97 19.23
C ASP A 681 9.86 -10.98 17.71
N THR A 682 9.91 -9.80 17.11
CA THR A 682 10.22 -9.66 15.69
C THR A 682 11.66 -10.05 15.40
N TRP A 683 12.61 -9.65 16.25
CA TRP A 683 14.02 -10.08 16.15
C TRP A 683 14.20 -11.58 16.30
N MET A 684 13.39 -12.24 17.13
CA MET A 684 13.38 -13.69 17.29
C MET A 684 12.85 -14.39 16.04
N SER A 685 11.74 -13.92 15.47
CA SER A 685 11.22 -14.45 14.20
C SER A 685 12.25 -14.23 13.09
N PHE A 686 12.91 -13.08 13.13
CA PHE A 686 13.97 -12.73 12.21
C PHE A 686 15.18 -13.69 12.31
N MET A 687 15.82 -13.80 13.46
CA MET A 687 16.92 -14.74 13.68
C MET A 687 16.54 -16.16 13.24
N ASN A 688 15.40 -16.70 13.69
CA ASN A 688 15.00 -18.07 13.38
C ASN A 688 14.71 -18.33 11.89
N ARG A 689 14.33 -17.31 11.12
CA ARG A 689 14.18 -17.40 9.66
C ARG A 689 15.50 -17.27 8.91
N GLY A 690 16.44 -16.49 9.44
CA GLY A 690 17.71 -16.20 8.79
C GLY A 690 18.80 -17.26 9.00
N ILE A 691 18.79 -17.97 10.13
CA ILE A 691 19.77 -19.01 10.43
C ILE A 691 19.43 -20.35 9.76
N LYS A 692 20.45 -21.18 9.53
CA LYS A 692 20.27 -22.59 9.15
C LYS A 692 19.45 -23.33 10.21
N ASP A 693 18.61 -24.27 9.79
CA ASP A 693 17.76 -25.02 10.73
C ASP A 693 18.57 -25.75 11.82
N GLU A 694 19.74 -26.28 11.49
CA GLU A 694 20.65 -26.94 12.44
C GLU A 694 21.34 -25.98 13.42
N ASP A 695 21.38 -24.68 13.14
CA ASP A 695 21.99 -23.67 14.02
C ASP A 695 21.02 -23.24 15.13
N CYS A 696 19.71 -23.41 14.93
CA CYS A 696 18.68 -23.11 15.93
C CYS A 696 18.94 -23.85 17.25
N ILE A 697 19.27 -25.14 17.17
CA ILE A 697 19.61 -25.95 18.36
C ILE A 697 20.95 -25.55 18.97
N LYS A 698 21.92 -25.11 18.17
CA LYS A 698 23.22 -24.62 18.68
C LYS A 698 23.03 -23.36 19.53
N ILE A 699 22.18 -22.43 19.07
CA ILE A 699 21.80 -21.23 19.83
C ILE A 699 21.05 -21.60 21.11
N PHE A 700 20.13 -22.57 21.07
CA PHE A 700 19.40 -23.03 22.26
C PHE A 700 20.34 -23.61 23.33
N ARG A 701 21.37 -24.36 22.92
CA ARG A 701 22.41 -24.89 23.80
C ARG A 701 23.31 -23.79 24.39
N GLU A 702 23.69 -22.83 23.56
CA GLU A 702 24.65 -21.79 23.93
C GLU A 702 24.02 -20.68 24.78
N SER A 703 22.79 -20.27 24.46
CA SER A 703 22.05 -19.27 25.22
C SER A 703 20.56 -19.60 25.34
N ARG A 704 20.23 -20.40 26.36
CA ARG A 704 18.84 -20.70 26.74
C ARG A 704 18.02 -19.45 27.02
N MET A 705 18.66 -18.42 27.59
CA MET A 705 18.05 -17.15 27.98
C MET A 705 17.31 -16.44 26.83
N VAL A 706 17.84 -16.54 25.60
CA VAL A 706 17.23 -15.93 24.41
C VAL A 706 15.79 -16.43 24.21
N TYR A 707 15.57 -17.73 24.32
CA TYR A 707 14.25 -18.33 24.18
C TYR A 707 13.37 -18.12 25.43
N GLU A 708 13.96 -18.14 26.62
CA GLU A 708 13.22 -17.90 27.87
C GLU A 708 12.65 -16.50 27.98
N LEU A 709 13.35 -15.49 27.44
CA LEU A 709 12.90 -14.10 27.47
C LEU A 709 11.93 -13.75 26.33
N TRP A 710 11.94 -14.55 25.25
CA TRP A 710 11.03 -14.45 24.11
C TRP A 710 9.65 -15.04 24.40
N LEU A 711 9.59 -16.20 25.04
CA LEU A 711 8.32 -16.90 25.30
C LEU A 711 7.45 -16.15 26.31
N GLY A 712 6.26 -15.73 25.87
CA GLY A 712 5.26 -15.04 26.67
C GLY A 712 3.90 -14.89 25.97
N ALA A 713 3.05 -14.00 26.48
CA ALA A 713 1.66 -13.86 26.02
C ALA A 713 1.49 -13.36 24.57
N ASN A 714 2.51 -12.66 24.02
CA ASN A 714 2.45 -12.07 22.68
C ASN A 714 3.21 -12.88 21.63
N THR A 715 3.80 -14.01 22.00
CA THR A 715 4.56 -14.86 21.09
C THR A 715 3.62 -15.58 20.12
N ARG A 716 3.89 -15.48 18.81
CA ARG A 716 3.06 -16.14 17.79
C ARG A 716 3.24 -17.65 17.85
N GLU A 717 2.14 -18.39 17.88
CA GLU A 717 2.18 -19.86 17.92
C GLU A 717 2.94 -20.47 16.75
N TRP A 718 2.84 -19.87 15.56
CA TRP A 718 3.57 -20.32 14.38
C TRP A 718 5.10 -20.28 14.57
N ASP A 719 5.64 -19.20 15.14
CA ASP A 719 7.08 -19.08 15.38
C ASP A 719 7.54 -20.12 16.44
N ILE A 720 6.71 -20.40 17.46
CA ILE A 720 6.98 -21.46 18.47
C ILE A 720 7.03 -22.84 17.80
N LYS A 721 6.04 -23.15 16.96
CA LYS A 721 5.96 -24.42 16.22
C LYS A 721 7.16 -24.60 15.29
N GLU A 722 7.61 -23.52 14.66
CA GLU A 722 8.77 -23.57 13.75
C GLU A 722 10.09 -23.81 14.49
N VAL A 723 10.32 -23.15 15.64
CA VAL A 723 11.48 -23.43 16.50
C VAL A 723 11.43 -24.86 17.04
N ALA A 724 10.25 -25.30 17.49
CA ALA A 724 10.05 -26.67 17.98
C ALA A 724 10.37 -27.71 16.89
N ARG A 725 9.94 -27.47 15.64
CA ARG A 725 10.27 -28.32 14.48
C ARG A 725 11.78 -28.40 14.26
N LYS A 726 12.50 -27.28 14.28
CA LYS A 726 13.96 -27.23 14.08
C LYS A 726 14.71 -27.96 15.21
N ILE A 727 14.32 -27.73 16.46
CA ILE A 727 14.89 -28.43 17.63
C ILE A 727 14.60 -29.93 17.58
N ASN A 728 13.38 -30.34 17.19
CA ASN A 728 13.03 -31.76 17.04
C ASN A 728 13.85 -32.44 15.94
N LYS A 729 14.07 -31.74 14.81
CA LYS A 729 14.80 -32.29 13.65
C LYS A 729 16.30 -32.45 13.89
N TYR A 730 16.94 -31.49 14.57
CA TYR A 730 18.40 -31.42 14.70
C TYR A 730 18.93 -31.60 16.14
N GLY A 731 18.05 -31.55 17.14
CA GLY A 731 18.38 -31.79 18.54
C GLY A 731 18.13 -33.22 18.99
N THR A 732 18.34 -33.47 20.28
CA THR A 732 17.95 -34.71 20.93
C THR A 732 16.51 -34.65 21.43
N ASN A 733 15.87 -35.80 21.61
CA ASN A 733 14.53 -35.87 22.20
C ASN A 733 14.46 -35.17 23.58
N GLU A 734 15.54 -35.21 24.37
CA GLU A 734 15.59 -34.55 25.66
C GLU A 734 15.57 -33.02 25.52
N GLU A 735 16.27 -32.46 24.54
CA GLU A 735 16.30 -31.02 24.25
C GLU A 735 14.96 -30.54 23.69
N TYR A 736 14.30 -31.35 22.85
CA TYR A 736 12.95 -31.06 22.37
C TYR A 736 11.94 -31.04 23.52
N GLU A 737 11.96 -32.04 24.39
CA GLU A 737 11.10 -32.10 25.56
C GLU A 737 11.41 -30.98 26.57
N ASP A 738 12.68 -30.55 26.68
CA ASP A 738 13.06 -29.39 27.49
C ASP A 738 12.50 -28.08 26.92
N PHE A 739 12.58 -27.88 25.60
CA PHE A 739 11.95 -26.73 24.94
C PHE A 739 10.42 -26.75 25.10
N LYS A 740 9.77 -27.91 24.95
CA LYS A 740 8.32 -28.06 25.18
C LYS A 740 7.93 -27.71 26.61
N ARG A 741 8.68 -28.19 27.61
CA ARG A 741 8.45 -27.81 29.01
C ARG A 741 8.58 -26.30 29.20
N LEU A 742 9.55 -25.67 28.54
CA LEU A 742 9.72 -24.23 28.59
C LEU A 742 8.52 -23.48 27.98
N VAL A 743 8.04 -23.89 26.80
CA VAL A 743 6.84 -23.33 26.16
C VAL A 743 5.62 -23.47 27.06
N ILE A 744 5.37 -24.67 27.61
CA ILE A 744 4.24 -24.91 28.51
C ILE A 744 4.30 -24.00 29.73
N SER A 745 5.49 -23.81 30.31
CA SER A 745 5.66 -22.98 31.50
C SER A 745 5.43 -21.48 31.27
N ARG A 746 5.62 -20.98 30.04
CA ARG A 746 5.59 -19.54 29.72
C ARG A 746 4.39 -19.11 28.88
N CYS A 747 3.89 -19.97 27.99
CA CYS A 747 2.81 -19.69 27.05
C CYS A 747 1.57 -20.56 27.27
N GLY A 748 1.67 -21.61 28.10
CA GLY A 748 0.61 -22.62 28.23
C GLY A 748 0.68 -23.70 27.14
N LYS A 749 -0.38 -24.50 27.02
CA LYS A 749 -0.44 -25.61 26.06
C LYS A 749 -0.71 -25.06 24.65
N ILE A 750 0.19 -25.34 23.70
CA ILE A 750 0.02 -25.05 22.28
C ILE A 750 -0.52 -26.29 21.57
N GLU A 751 -1.70 -26.19 20.95
CA GLU A 751 -2.32 -27.32 20.23
C GLU A 751 -1.57 -27.66 18.93
N GLY A 752 -1.42 -28.96 18.65
CA GLY A 752 -0.82 -29.48 17.42
C GLY A 752 0.69 -29.26 17.27
N ILE A 753 1.44 -28.98 18.36
CA ILE A 753 2.90 -28.79 18.27
C ILE A 753 3.63 -30.08 17.85
N ASP A 754 3.23 -31.23 18.40
CA ASP A 754 3.79 -32.54 18.05
C ASP A 754 3.36 -32.94 16.62
N GLU A 755 2.06 -32.76 16.30
CA GLU A 755 1.51 -33.05 14.97
C GLU A 755 2.18 -32.22 13.86
N TYR A 756 2.47 -30.94 14.11
CA TYR A 756 3.18 -30.06 13.16
C TYR A 756 4.62 -30.51 12.92
N CYS A 757 5.30 -31.03 13.95
CA CYS A 757 6.63 -31.62 13.84
C CYS A 757 6.61 -32.93 13.04
N GLU A 758 5.52 -33.70 13.13
CA GLU A 758 5.35 -34.97 12.41
C GLU A 758 4.91 -34.77 10.94
N SER A 759 4.05 -33.80 10.65
CA SER A 759 3.50 -33.56 9.30
C SER A 759 4.53 -33.01 8.30
N ASN A 760 5.55 -32.29 8.78
CA ASN A 760 6.59 -31.66 7.96
C ASN A 760 7.88 -32.50 7.84
N ASN A 761 7.84 -33.79 8.18
CA ASN A 761 8.95 -34.75 8.00
C ASN A 761 8.94 -35.45 6.62
N TRP A 762 8.09 -35.03 5.69
CA TRP A 762 8.09 -35.53 4.30
C TRP A 762 8.93 -34.59 3.45
N GLU A 763 10.12 -35.05 3.04
CA GLU A 763 10.95 -34.42 2.00
C GLU A 763 10.32 -34.54 0.61
#